data_AF-A0A951HJ88-F1
#
_entry.id   AF-A0A951HJ88-F1
#
_cell.length_a   1.000
_cell.length_b   1.000
_cell.length_c   1.000
_cell.angle_alpha   90.00
_cell.angle_beta   90.00
_cell.angle_gamma   90.00
#
_symmetry.space_group_name_H-M   'P 1'
#
loop_
_entity.id
_entity.type
_entity.pdbx_description
1 polymer ?
#
loop_
_entity_poly.entity_id
_entity_poly.type
_entity_poly.pdbx_seq_one_letter_code
_entity_poly.pdbx_strand_id
1 'polypeptide(L)'
;MRRLRGAAAILALVTGACGDGGGGSSGTPTAVTPTPSPPPPPAANYAVPAQEALSQADVESVLARAINEAQGRSLPATIAVTDRVGNVLAVFAMAGANPRLAVPLAPDGSAHDLQGVDVPGAAAGAIAKAITGAYLSSGGNAFSTRTASMIVQANFPPSSATVGLESGPLFGVQFSQLPCSDVAARFNNNVGAGGFIGPKRSPLGLAADPGGFPLYKNGVLVGGVGVMADGVYGFDPEVQDVDKDGEEAIAFAAAAGLAPPDDIRADRITVDGTLLRYADVELAGLARAPASAPPFASLAGSGALVTVRGYYDATGGIVAGRAYGSETSGVRASTAAEFSNPDAFVLTNGAGANRFPIRPGTDGLLAAGDVTALLEEAFKIMTAARGQIRHPLDSRAQVSMAVVDTNGAVLGLVRAPDAPMFGIDVSVQKARTAAFFSNPGAAAALGVSADPEVRAFYAAAQPLFTANWAFSDRAIGNIHRPHFPDGEAAQPPGPLSRSIGQFNPFSTGLQTALVQAEVKAHVGFVLGTGGDVPAQCAAAAGSARLANGMQIFPGSVPIYRGATLVGAIGISGDGIDQDDMTAFLGTNNAGVRLGTLGNADPARRSDRIQLQVGAVSARLRYVNCPFAPFLGTSEQNVCEGK
;
A
#
# COMPACT_ATOMS: atom_id res chain seq x y z
N MET A 1 -42.10 -55.67 -8.65
CA MET A 1 -43.01 -55.46 -9.79
C MET A 1 -42.62 -54.17 -10.51
N ARG A 2 -42.40 -54.26 -11.83
CA ARG A 2 -42.29 -53.21 -12.90
C ARG A 2 -41.56 -51.88 -12.60
N ARG A 3 -40.31 -51.72 -13.08
CA ARG A 3 -39.81 -51.19 -14.40
C ARG A 3 -39.51 -49.68 -14.34
N LEU A 4 -38.25 -49.27 -14.18
CA LEU A 4 -37.23 -48.93 -15.20
C LEU A 4 -37.58 -47.79 -16.17
N ARG A 5 -36.76 -46.72 -16.15
CA ARG A 5 -36.05 -46.13 -17.31
C ARG A 5 -34.90 -45.26 -16.80
N GLY A 6 -33.69 -45.55 -17.28
CA GLY A 6 -32.48 -44.75 -17.04
C GLY A 6 -32.00 -44.07 -18.32
N ALA A 7 -30.95 -43.27 -18.19
CA ALA A 7 -30.03 -42.93 -19.27
C ALA A 7 -28.68 -42.52 -18.68
N ALA A 8 -27.66 -43.33 -18.98
CA ALA A 8 -26.25 -42.99 -18.92
C ALA A 8 -25.66 -43.43 -20.26
N ALA A 9 -24.74 -42.66 -20.84
CA ALA A 9 -23.90 -43.12 -21.93
C ALA A 9 -22.52 -42.45 -21.86
N ILE A 10 -21.51 -43.32 -21.81
CA ILE A 10 -20.07 -43.09 -21.92
C ILE A 10 -19.61 -43.64 -23.27
N LEU A 11 -18.71 -42.89 -23.92
CA LEU A 11 -17.58 -43.19 -24.83
C LEU A 11 -17.31 -44.62 -25.39
N ALA A 12 -16.96 -44.68 -26.70
CA ALA A 12 -15.85 -45.42 -27.37
C ALA A 12 -16.22 -45.92 -28.80
N LEU A 13 -15.55 -45.46 -29.89
CA LEU A 13 -14.45 -46.09 -30.67
C LEU A 13 -14.83 -47.43 -31.37
N VAL A 14 -14.85 -47.58 -32.73
CA VAL A 14 -13.71 -47.98 -33.61
C VAL A 14 -14.17 -48.14 -35.10
N THR A 15 -13.31 -47.66 -36.03
CA THR A 15 -13.00 -48.00 -37.46
C THR A 15 -14.05 -48.33 -38.55
N GLY A 16 -13.81 -47.79 -39.76
CA GLY A 16 -14.26 -48.35 -41.05
C GLY A 16 -14.01 -47.40 -42.25
N ALA A 17 -13.48 -47.93 -43.35
CA ALA A 17 -12.83 -47.25 -44.49
C ALA A 17 -13.77 -46.71 -45.61
N CYS A 18 -13.23 -45.89 -46.52
CA CYS A 18 -13.27 -46.00 -48.01
C CYS A 18 -12.88 -44.68 -48.70
N GLY A 19 -12.07 -44.74 -49.78
CA GLY A 19 -11.80 -43.61 -50.68
C GLY A 19 -10.57 -43.80 -51.59
N ASP A 20 -10.82 -44.22 -52.82
CA ASP A 20 -9.92 -44.70 -53.89
C ASP A 20 -8.75 -43.82 -54.36
N GLY A 21 -7.63 -44.49 -54.70
CA GLY A 21 -7.16 -44.67 -56.09
C GLY A 21 -6.60 -43.49 -56.89
N GLY A 22 -5.27 -43.46 -57.07
CA GLY A 22 -4.61 -42.69 -58.14
C GLY A 22 -3.09 -42.84 -58.12
N GLY A 23 -2.52 -43.49 -59.13
CA GLY A 23 -1.12 -43.91 -59.16
C GLY A 23 -0.12 -42.90 -59.72
N GLY A 24 1.17 -43.25 -59.55
CA GLY A 24 2.20 -42.98 -60.55
C GLY A 24 3.22 -41.87 -60.25
N SER A 25 4.48 -42.31 -60.16
CA SER A 25 5.72 -41.58 -60.47
C SER A 25 6.49 -40.88 -59.35
N SER A 26 7.76 -41.28 -59.31
CA SER A 26 8.89 -40.90 -58.46
C SER A 26 9.31 -39.42 -58.54
N GLY A 27 9.54 -38.82 -57.37
CA GLY A 27 10.33 -37.60 -57.19
C GLY A 27 10.69 -37.44 -55.72
N THR A 28 11.97 -37.53 -55.37
CA THR A 28 12.48 -37.35 -54.01
C THR A 28 12.22 -35.90 -53.55
N PRO A 29 11.43 -35.63 -52.49
CA PRO A 29 11.31 -34.29 -51.95
C PRO A 29 12.46 -34.03 -50.99
N THR A 30 13.22 -32.97 -51.26
CA THR A 30 14.13 -32.34 -50.30
C THR A 30 13.36 -32.01 -49.01
N ALA A 31 13.90 -32.46 -47.86
CA ALA A 31 13.34 -32.16 -46.56
C ALA A 31 13.41 -30.65 -46.28
N VAL A 32 12.27 -29.96 -46.42
CA VAL A 32 12.11 -28.60 -45.90
C VAL A 32 11.99 -28.72 -44.39
N THR A 33 13.00 -28.25 -43.67
CA THR A 33 12.95 -28.15 -42.21
C THR A 33 11.80 -27.19 -41.86
N PRO A 34 10.79 -27.60 -41.08
CA PRO A 34 9.73 -26.68 -40.69
C PRO A 34 10.36 -25.57 -39.85
N THR A 35 10.17 -24.32 -40.27
CA THR A 35 10.44 -23.15 -39.43
C THR A 35 9.80 -23.38 -38.06
N PRO A 36 10.54 -23.22 -36.95
CA PRO A 36 9.97 -23.41 -35.62
C PRO A 36 8.76 -22.48 -35.49
N SER A 37 7.63 -23.04 -35.06
CA SER A 37 6.47 -22.22 -34.68
C SER A 37 6.92 -21.17 -33.67
N PRO A 38 6.43 -19.92 -33.75
CA PRO A 38 6.67 -18.93 -32.71
C PRO A 38 6.37 -19.55 -31.35
N PRO A 39 7.19 -19.31 -30.31
CA PRO A 39 6.84 -19.73 -28.96
C PRO A 39 5.41 -19.23 -28.67
N PRO A 40 4.54 -20.06 -28.07
CA PRO A 40 3.26 -19.55 -27.61
C PRO A 40 3.51 -18.29 -26.76
N PRO A 41 2.67 -17.24 -26.87
CA PRO A 41 2.78 -16.09 -25.99
C PRO A 41 2.90 -16.58 -24.54
N PRO A 42 3.80 -16.01 -23.73
CA PRO A 42 3.91 -16.40 -22.33
C PRO A 42 2.51 -16.34 -21.72
N ALA A 43 2.04 -17.45 -21.15
CA ALA A 43 0.75 -17.49 -20.50
C ALA A 43 0.78 -16.51 -19.30
N ALA A 44 -0.23 -15.64 -19.22
CA ALA A 44 -0.41 -14.75 -18.08
C ALA A 44 -0.50 -15.58 -16.79
N ASN A 45 0.25 -15.19 -15.76
CA ASN A 45 0.25 -15.84 -14.45
C ASN A 45 -0.78 -15.24 -13.50
N TYR A 46 -1.26 -14.03 -13.81
CA TYR A 46 -2.14 -13.26 -12.95
C TYR A 46 -3.48 -13.00 -13.62
N ALA A 47 -4.55 -13.14 -12.85
CA ALA A 47 -5.86 -12.65 -13.26
C ALA A 47 -5.86 -11.11 -13.21
N VAL A 48 -6.25 -10.49 -14.31
CA VAL A 48 -6.47 -9.04 -14.36
C VAL A 48 -7.85 -8.74 -13.75
N PRO A 49 -7.97 -7.82 -12.77
CA PRO A 49 -9.26 -7.41 -12.25
C PRO A 49 -10.18 -6.91 -13.36
N ALA A 50 -11.45 -7.30 -13.34
CA ALA A 50 -12.41 -6.80 -14.32
C ALA A 50 -12.57 -5.28 -14.17
N GLN A 51 -12.82 -4.59 -15.30
CA GLN A 51 -12.98 -3.15 -15.33
C GLN A 51 -14.36 -2.74 -14.81
N GLU A 52 -14.49 -2.70 -13.49
CA GLU A 52 -15.69 -2.26 -12.77
C GLU A 52 -15.48 -0.87 -12.18
N ALA A 53 -16.58 -0.12 -12.04
CA ALA A 53 -16.58 1.20 -11.42
C ALA A 53 -17.92 1.49 -10.70
N LEU A 54 -17.85 2.37 -9.71
CA LEU A 54 -19.03 2.96 -9.09
C LEU A 54 -19.72 3.91 -10.08
N SER A 55 -20.97 3.63 -10.39
CA SER A 55 -21.84 4.60 -11.06
C SER A 55 -22.27 5.71 -10.10
N GLN A 56 -22.82 6.81 -10.62
CA GLN A 56 -23.40 7.85 -9.77
C GLN A 56 -24.48 7.29 -8.83
N ALA A 57 -25.34 6.39 -9.34
CA ALA A 57 -26.38 5.74 -8.54
C ALA A 57 -25.81 4.84 -7.42
N ASP A 58 -24.65 4.20 -7.67
CA ASP A 58 -23.96 3.42 -6.63
C ASP A 58 -23.48 4.35 -5.51
N VAL A 59 -22.88 5.51 -5.85
CA VAL A 59 -22.42 6.50 -4.87
C VAL A 59 -23.59 7.10 -4.09
N GLU A 60 -24.69 7.46 -4.77
CA GLU A 60 -25.93 7.90 -4.13
C GLU A 60 -26.47 6.88 -3.14
N SER A 61 -26.42 5.59 -3.49
CA SER A 61 -26.87 4.50 -2.60
C SER A 61 -25.96 4.34 -1.38
N VAL A 62 -24.64 4.48 -1.53
CA VAL A 62 -23.68 4.48 -0.40
C VAL A 62 -24.00 5.63 0.56
N LEU A 63 -24.16 6.85 0.04
CA LEU A 63 -24.51 8.02 0.84
C LEU A 63 -25.87 7.85 1.54
N ALA A 64 -26.89 7.35 0.83
CA ALA A 64 -28.23 7.15 1.38
C ALA A 64 -28.22 6.20 2.60
N ARG A 65 -27.48 5.08 2.50
CA ARG A 65 -27.35 4.12 3.61
C ARG A 65 -26.62 4.72 4.80
N ALA A 66 -25.52 5.44 4.55
CA ALA A 66 -24.77 6.14 5.59
C ALA A 66 -25.65 7.17 6.33
N ILE A 67 -26.33 8.05 5.58
CA ILE A 67 -27.22 9.09 6.15
C ILE A 67 -28.36 8.45 6.94
N ASN A 68 -28.97 7.38 6.42
CA ASN A 68 -30.06 6.68 7.11
C ASN A 68 -29.60 6.10 8.46
N GLU A 69 -28.45 5.42 8.48
CA GLU A 69 -27.89 4.87 9.72
C GLU A 69 -27.49 5.98 10.71
N ALA A 70 -26.84 7.03 10.24
CA ALA A 70 -26.46 8.20 11.03
C ALA A 70 -27.68 8.86 11.69
N GLN A 71 -28.80 9.02 10.96
CA GLN A 71 -30.06 9.50 11.51
C GLN A 71 -30.66 8.52 12.54
N GLY A 72 -30.55 7.21 12.30
CA GLY A 72 -30.97 6.19 13.26
C GLY A 72 -30.24 6.29 14.59
N ARG A 73 -28.96 6.66 14.54
CA ARG A 73 -28.10 6.85 15.72
C ARG A 73 -28.19 8.23 16.34
N SER A 74 -28.86 9.18 15.69
CA SER A 74 -28.79 10.61 16.06
C SER A 74 -27.34 11.12 16.10
N LEU A 75 -26.52 10.66 15.16
CA LEU A 75 -25.10 11.01 15.03
C LEU A 75 -24.83 11.55 13.62
N PRO A 76 -25.11 12.84 13.36
CA PRO A 76 -24.83 13.44 12.05
C PRO A 76 -23.34 13.36 11.70
N ALA A 77 -23.04 12.99 10.45
CA ALA A 77 -21.69 12.68 10.03
C ALA A 77 -21.27 13.41 8.74
N THR A 78 -19.95 13.50 8.55
CA THR A 78 -19.31 13.79 7.26
C THR A 78 -18.90 12.47 6.61
N ILE A 79 -19.35 12.25 5.38
CA ILE A 79 -19.21 10.99 4.65
C ILE A 79 -18.46 11.27 3.34
N ALA A 80 -17.42 10.49 3.07
CA ALA A 80 -16.68 10.55 1.81
C ALA A 80 -16.74 9.20 1.08
N VAL A 81 -16.82 9.25 -0.25
CA VAL A 81 -16.75 8.06 -1.12
C VAL A 81 -15.65 8.28 -2.14
N THR A 82 -14.78 7.29 -2.31
CA THR A 82 -13.71 7.31 -3.31
C THR A 82 -13.82 6.12 -4.26
N ASP A 83 -13.30 6.26 -5.48
CA ASP A 83 -13.03 5.09 -6.32
C ASP A 83 -11.72 4.38 -5.91
N ARG A 84 -11.42 3.26 -6.55
CA ARG A 84 -10.25 2.40 -6.24
C ARG A 84 -8.92 3.13 -6.32
N VAL A 85 -8.80 4.15 -7.16
CA VAL A 85 -7.56 4.92 -7.35
C VAL A 85 -7.60 6.26 -6.63
N GLY A 86 -8.57 6.47 -5.74
CA GLY A 86 -8.63 7.58 -4.79
C GLY A 86 -9.24 8.86 -5.36
N ASN A 87 -9.93 8.82 -6.50
CA ASN A 87 -10.76 9.95 -6.91
C ASN A 87 -11.90 10.10 -5.90
N VAL A 88 -12.05 11.28 -5.31
CA VAL A 88 -13.18 11.57 -4.41
C VAL A 88 -14.43 11.81 -5.26
N LEU A 89 -15.44 10.97 -5.07
CA LEU A 89 -16.66 10.93 -5.86
C LEU A 89 -17.78 11.78 -5.26
N ALA A 90 -17.80 11.85 -3.92
CA ALA A 90 -18.66 12.71 -3.14
C ALA A 90 -18.07 12.93 -1.75
N VAL A 91 -18.31 14.12 -1.20
CA VAL A 91 -18.21 14.40 0.23
C VAL A 91 -19.52 15.06 0.65
N PHE A 92 -20.23 14.45 1.60
CA PHE A 92 -21.51 14.94 2.11
C PHE A 92 -21.40 15.19 3.60
N ALA A 93 -21.73 16.40 4.04
CA ALA A 93 -21.82 16.74 5.46
C ALA A 93 -23.29 16.87 5.85
N MET A 94 -23.73 16.06 6.81
CA MET A 94 -25.06 16.18 7.39
C MET A 94 -25.20 17.47 8.19
N ALA A 95 -26.42 18.01 8.25
CA ALA A 95 -26.73 19.14 9.12
C ALA A 95 -26.43 18.77 10.58
N GLY A 96 -25.62 19.59 11.25
CA GLY A 96 -25.18 19.34 12.62
C GLY A 96 -24.04 18.34 12.76
N ALA A 97 -23.42 17.87 11.67
CA ALA A 97 -22.22 17.04 11.76
C ALA A 97 -21.09 17.80 12.46
N ASN A 98 -20.33 17.09 13.31
CA ASN A 98 -19.16 17.67 13.95
C ASN A 98 -18.10 18.00 12.87
N PRO A 99 -17.71 19.29 12.68
CA PRO A 99 -16.72 19.63 11.67
C PRO A 99 -15.29 19.30 12.12
N ARG A 100 -15.09 18.93 13.40
CA ARG A 100 -13.76 18.78 13.99
C ARG A 100 -13.08 17.48 13.59
N LEU A 101 -11.76 17.53 13.71
CA LEU A 101 -10.84 16.43 13.62
C LEU A 101 -9.77 16.69 14.69
N ALA A 102 -9.77 15.87 15.73
CA ALA A 102 -8.84 15.95 16.85
C ALA A 102 -7.99 14.68 16.92
N VAL A 103 -6.67 14.82 16.85
CA VAL A 103 -5.73 13.71 17.03
C VAL A 103 -5.44 13.54 18.52
N PRO A 104 -5.57 12.33 19.10
CA PRO A 104 -5.27 12.10 20.51
C PRO A 104 -3.85 12.52 20.91
N LEU A 105 -3.69 12.93 22.16
CA LEU A 105 -2.40 13.14 22.79
C LEU A 105 -1.64 11.81 22.94
N ALA A 106 -0.37 11.90 23.27
CA ALA A 106 0.42 10.73 23.68
C ALA A 106 -0.08 10.13 25.01
N PRO A 107 0.25 8.86 25.31
CA PRO A 107 -0.04 8.23 26.61
C PRO A 107 0.45 9.02 27.84
N ASP A 108 1.58 9.73 27.72
CA ASP A 108 2.12 10.58 28.80
C ASP A 108 1.47 11.98 28.87
N GLY A 109 0.47 12.26 28.02
CA GLY A 109 -0.24 13.54 27.93
C GLY A 109 0.48 14.62 27.11
N SER A 110 1.66 14.34 26.56
CA SER A 110 2.38 15.27 25.68
C SER A 110 1.79 15.31 24.26
N ALA A 111 2.20 16.32 23.49
CA ALA A 111 1.86 16.46 22.08
C ALA A 111 3.16 16.55 21.26
N HIS A 112 3.43 15.52 20.48
CA HIS A 112 4.53 15.45 19.52
C HIS A 112 3.99 15.21 18.11
N ASP A 113 4.73 15.65 17.09
CA ASP A 113 4.37 15.42 15.68
C ASP A 113 2.95 15.92 15.34
N LEU A 114 2.05 15.01 14.96
CA LEU A 114 0.65 15.32 14.63
C LEU A 114 -0.30 15.18 15.83
N GLN A 115 0.18 14.78 17.00
CA GLN A 115 -0.63 14.63 18.22
C GLN A 115 -1.19 15.97 18.70
N GLY A 116 -2.39 15.95 19.27
CA GLY A 116 -3.05 17.14 19.81
C GLY A 116 -3.49 18.16 18.77
N VAL A 117 -3.34 17.86 17.47
CA VAL A 117 -3.94 18.66 16.39
C VAL A 117 -5.45 18.63 16.56
N ASP A 118 -6.09 19.80 16.56
CA ASP A 118 -7.54 19.93 16.64
C ASP A 118 -8.05 21.04 15.70
N VAL A 119 -8.59 20.64 14.55
CA VAL A 119 -8.95 21.53 13.44
C VAL A 119 -10.35 21.21 12.90
N PRO A 120 -11.02 22.11 12.14
CA PRO A 120 -12.28 21.79 11.46
C PRO A 120 -12.06 20.90 10.21
N GLY A 121 -11.44 19.72 10.42
CA GLY A 121 -10.92 18.84 9.37
C GLY A 121 -11.74 17.57 9.08
N ALA A 122 -12.99 17.46 9.51
CA ALA A 122 -13.78 16.21 9.36
C ALA A 122 -13.83 15.68 7.92
N ALA A 123 -13.95 16.55 6.92
CA ALA A 123 -13.93 16.15 5.51
C ALA A 123 -12.60 15.52 5.07
N ALA A 124 -11.47 16.02 5.59
CA ALA A 124 -10.15 15.46 5.33
C ALA A 124 -9.99 14.07 5.97
N GLY A 125 -10.49 13.90 7.21
CA GLY A 125 -10.51 12.61 7.91
C GLY A 125 -11.39 11.58 7.19
N ALA A 126 -12.58 11.96 6.75
CA ALA A 126 -13.50 11.07 6.03
C ALA A 126 -12.88 10.58 4.70
N ILE A 127 -12.21 11.48 3.96
CA ILE A 127 -11.48 11.09 2.74
C ILE A 127 -10.33 10.13 3.08
N ALA A 128 -9.54 10.40 4.11
CA ALA A 128 -8.42 9.54 4.50
C ALA A 128 -8.90 8.12 4.89
N LYS A 129 -10.03 8.01 5.60
CA LYS A 129 -10.68 6.73 5.92
C LYS A 129 -11.16 5.98 4.67
N ALA A 130 -11.81 6.69 3.73
CA ALA A 130 -12.27 6.10 2.47
C ALA A 130 -11.11 5.56 1.62
N ILE A 131 -10.04 6.37 1.47
CA ILE A 131 -8.82 5.97 0.76
C ILE A 131 -8.18 4.76 1.43
N THR A 132 -8.13 4.71 2.76
CA THR A 132 -7.52 3.60 3.49
C THR A 132 -8.20 2.27 3.17
N GLY A 133 -9.55 2.23 3.22
CA GLY A 133 -10.30 1.04 2.81
C GLY A 133 -10.01 0.65 1.35
N ALA A 134 -10.03 1.63 0.43
CA ALA A 134 -9.75 1.38 -0.98
C ALA A 134 -8.31 0.93 -1.27
N TYR A 135 -7.32 1.42 -0.52
CA TYR A 135 -5.91 1.28 -0.88
C TYR A 135 -5.22 0.09 -0.23
N LEU A 136 -5.66 -0.32 0.96
CA LEU A 136 -5.16 -1.51 1.65
C LEU A 136 -5.78 -2.82 1.13
N SER A 137 -6.84 -2.72 0.32
CA SER A 137 -7.59 -3.85 -0.19
C SER A 137 -7.17 -4.26 -1.61
N SER A 138 -7.50 -5.50 -1.99
CA SER A 138 -7.31 -6.07 -3.32
C SER A 138 -8.43 -7.08 -3.65
N GLY A 139 -8.30 -7.81 -4.76
CA GLY A 139 -9.14 -8.98 -5.05
C GLY A 139 -8.82 -10.20 -4.18
N GLY A 140 -7.70 -10.22 -3.45
CA GLY A 140 -7.33 -11.30 -2.55
C GLY A 140 -7.48 -10.97 -1.06
N ASN A 141 -7.74 -9.71 -0.71
CA ASN A 141 -7.87 -9.25 0.69
C ASN A 141 -8.76 -8.02 0.78
N ALA A 142 -9.51 -7.87 1.86
CA ALA A 142 -10.33 -6.69 2.14
C ALA A 142 -10.06 -6.20 3.56
N PHE A 143 -9.41 -5.05 3.67
CA PHE A 143 -8.97 -4.44 4.92
C PHE A 143 -9.71 -3.12 5.14
N SER A 144 -10.23 -2.92 6.36
CA SER A 144 -10.88 -1.68 6.80
C SER A 144 -9.89 -0.79 7.54
N THR A 145 -10.33 0.39 7.98
CA THR A 145 -9.53 1.20 8.90
C THR A 145 -9.37 0.57 10.28
N ARG A 146 -10.26 -0.35 10.69
CA ARG A 146 -10.04 -1.17 11.90
C ARG A 146 -8.89 -2.14 11.71
N THR A 147 -8.81 -2.78 10.54
CA THR A 147 -7.64 -3.59 10.19
C THR A 147 -6.37 -2.75 10.22
N ALA A 148 -6.42 -1.55 9.62
CA ALA A 148 -5.31 -0.61 9.63
C ALA A 148 -4.92 -0.21 11.06
N SER A 149 -5.89 0.08 11.94
CA SER A 149 -5.66 0.36 13.36
C SER A 149 -4.81 -0.71 14.02
N MET A 150 -5.13 -1.98 13.76
CA MET A 150 -4.51 -3.11 14.43
C MET A 150 -3.03 -3.30 14.03
N ILE A 151 -2.71 -3.10 12.76
CA ILE A 151 -1.40 -3.46 12.19
C ILE A 151 -0.34 -2.35 12.26
N VAL A 152 -0.66 -1.19 12.84
CA VAL A 152 0.23 -0.03 12.95
C VAL A 152 0.71 0.25 14.37
N GLN A 153 0.39 -0.63 15.30
CA GLN A 153 0.56 -0.45 16.74
C GLN A 153 1.97 -0.83 17.20
N ALA A 154 2.37 -0.31 18.37
CA ALA A 154 3.67 -0.63 18.96
C ALA A 154 3.79 -2.08 19.49
N ASN A 155 2.68 -2.78 19.64
CA ASN A 155 2.62 -4.22 19.92
C ASN A 155 1.53 -4.85 19.04
N PHE A 156 1.73 -6.08 18.61
CA PHE A 156 0.82 -6.83 17.78
C PHE A 156 0.57 -8.22 18.36
N PRO A 157 -0.69 -8.62 18.55
CA PRO A 157 -1.91 -7.80 18.45
C PRO A 157 -1.89 -6.63 19.45
N PRO A 158 -2.62 -5.52 19.22
CA PRO A 158 -2.62 -4.42 20.18
C PRO A 158 -3.43 -4.75 21.42
N SER A 159 -2.77 -4.92 22.56
CA SER A 159 -3.41 -5.16 23.85
C SER A 159 -2.42 -4.89 24.97
N SER A 160 -2.95 -4.59 26.15
CA SER A 160 -2.14 -4.63 27.38
C SER A 160 -1.58 -6.04 27.67
N ALA A 161 -2.24 -7.09 27.20
CA ALA A 161 -1.84 -8.49 27.42
C ALA A 161 -0.69 -8.97 26.50
N THR A 162 -0.39 -8.22 25.45
CA THR A 162 0.59 -8.57 24.41
C THR A 162 1.80 -7.65 24.43
N VAL A 163 1.96 -6.84 25.47
CA VAL A 163 3.17 -6.02 25.67
C VAL A 163 4.40 -6.92 25.71
N GLY A 164 5.36 -6.63 24.84
CA GLY A 164 6.54 -7.49 24.64
C GLY A 164 6.39 -8.50 23.51
N LEU A 165 5.33 -8.41 22.71
CA LEU A 165 5.33 -8.94 21.34
C LEU A 165 5.81 -7.85 20.37
N GLU A 166 6.11 -8.26 19.14
CA GLU A 166 6.56 -7.38 18.07
C GLU A 166 5.55 -6.27 17.74
N SER A 167 6.03 -5.18 17.17
CA SER A 167 5.19 -4.13 16.60
C SER A 167 4.38 -4.64 15.42
N GLY A 168 3.27 -3.97 15.12
CA GLY A 168 2.44 -4.25 13.95
C GLY A 168 3.23 -4.27 12.64
N PRO A 169 2.88 -5.17 11.69
CA PRO A 169 3.68 -5.40 10.50
C PRO A 169 3.81 -4.15 9.61
N LEU A 170 2.84 -3.23 9.67
CA LEU A 170 2.82 -1.99 8.89
C LEU A 170 2.99 -0.74 9.78
N PHE A 171 3.65 -0.86 10.93
CA PHE A 171 4.01 0.28 11.80
C PHE A 171 4.58 1.45 10.98
N GLY A 172 3.87 2.59 10.98
CA GLY A 172 4.25 3.80 10.24
C GLY A 172 3.65 3.97 8.85
N VAL A 173 2.82 3.04 8.35
CA VAL A 173 2.18 3.13 7.02
C VAL A 173 1.26 4.33 6.85
N GLN A 174 0.79 4.92 7.95
CA GLN A 174 0.01 6.17 7.98
C GLN A 174 0.70 7.28 7.20
N PHE A 175 2.03 7.32 7.21
CA PHE A 175 2.85 8.31 6.51
C PHE A 175 3.19 7.89 5.08
N SER A 176 2.22 7.32 4.39
CA SER A 176 2.23 7.04 2.96
C SER A 176 1.04 7.70 2.26
N GLN A 177 1.06 7.77 0.93
CA GLN A 177 0.03 8.47 0.14
C GLN A 177 -0.11 9.93 0.56
N LEU A 178 0.99 10.52 1.02
CA LEU A 178 1.05 11.85 1.60
C LEU A 178 0.68 12.92 0.57
N PRO A 179 0.11 14.06 1.01
CA PRO A 179 -0.34 15.10 0.11
C PRO A 179 0.79 15.79 -0.67
N CYS A 180 2.01 15.72 -0.13
CA CYS A 180 3.25 16.24 -0.70
C CYS A 180 3.99 15.24 -1.60
N SER A 181 3.53 13.99 -1.73
CA SER A 181 4.22 12.96 -2.52
C SER A 181 4.39 13.39 -3.97
N ASP A 182 5.54 13.05 -4.56
CA ASP A 182 5.84 13.21 -5.98
C ASP A 182 5.35 12.02 -6.83
N VAL A 183 4.91 10.94 -6.17
CA VAL A 183 4.27 9.77 -6.79
C VAL A 183 2.76 9.94 -6.81
N ALA A 184 2.13 10.36 -5.71
CA ALA A 184 0.69 10.54 -5.66
C ALA A 184 0.24 11.77 -6.48
N ALA A 185 -0.84 11.62 -7.24
CA ALA A 185 -1.34 12.64 -8.13
C ALA A 185 -2.27 13.63 -7.42
N ARG A 186 -2.20 14.88 -7.83
CA ARG A 186 -3.07 15.96 -7.34
C ARG A 186 -4.41 15.92 -8.05
N PHE A 187 -5.46 16.32 -7.35
CA PHE A 187 -6.73 16.63 -7.99
C PHE A 187 -6.60 17.92 -8.81
N ASN A 188 -7.14 17.89 -10.03
CA ASN A 188 -7.11 19.02 -10.94
C ASN A 188 -8.49 19.23 -11.61
N ASN A 189 -9.57 18.90 -10.90
CA ASN A 189 -10.94 18.90 -11.44
C ASN A 189 -11.12 18.01 -12.68
N ASN A 190 -10.32 16.94 -12.80
CA ASN A 190 -10.32 16.07 -13.97
C ASN A 190 -10.07 16.81 -15.30
N VAL A 191 -9.34 17.92 -15.27
CA VAL A 191 -9.07 18.73 -16.46
C VAL A 191 -7.88 18.16 -17.23
N GLY A 192 -8.09 17.90 -18.53
CA GLY A 192 -7.08 17.39 -19.44
C GLY A 192 -6.50 16.02 -19.03
N ALA A 193 -5.35 15.67 -19.61
CA ALA A 193 -4.65 14.41 -19.33
C ALA A 193 -4.28 14.25 -17.84
N GLY A 194 -3.99 15.36 -17.15
CA GLY A 194 -3.66 15.35 -15.72
C GLY A 194 -4.78 14.79 -14.83
N GLY A 195 -6.03 14.86 -15.29
CA GLY A 195 -7.18 14.29 -14.60
C GLY A 195 -7.10 12.78 -14.46
N PHE A 196 -6.49 12.12 -15.43
CA PHE A 196 -6.39 10.67 -15.51
C PHE A 196 -5.21 10.08 -14.75
N ILE A 197 -4.34 10.90 -14.16
CA ILE A 197 -3.17 10.40 -13.43
C ILE A 197 -3.58 9.91 -12.04
N GLY A 198 -3.16 8.71 -11.67
CA GLY A 198 -3.35 8.10 -10.35
C GLY A 198 -2.06 7.42 -9.85
N PRO A 199 -2.05 6.85 -8.63
CA PRO A 199 -3.08 7.02 -7.58
C PRO A 199 -3.21 8.47 -7.12
N LYS A 200 -4.37 8.86 -6.59
CA LYS A 200 -4.57 10.18 -5.99
C LYS A 200 -4.01 10.22 -4.57
N ARG A 201 -3.52 11.40 -4.15
CA ARG A 201 -3.06 11.63 -2.78
C ARG A 201 -4.19 11.54 -1.75
N SER A 202 -3.85 11.24 -0.51
CA SER A 202 -4.73 11.40 0.66
C SER A 202 -4.47 12.74 1.37
N PRO A 203 -5.46 13.40 2.00
CA PRO A 203 -5.23 14.62 2.77
C PRO A 203 -4.31 14.43 3.98
N LEU A 204 -4.38 13.26 4.63
CA LEU A 204 -3.71 12.98 5.91
C LEU A 204 -2.78 11.77 5.87
N GLY A 205 -2.63 11.12 4.70
CA GLY A 205 -2.08 9.78 4.59
C GLY A 205 -3.13 8.71 4.89
N LEU A 206 -2.72 7.54 5.41
CA LEU A 206 -3.66 6.47 5.76
C LEU A 206 -4.18 6.62 7.20
N ALA A 207 -5.41 6.16 7.43
CA ALA A 207 -6.13 6.28 8.69
C ALA A 207 -5.99 5.01 9.55
N ALA A 208 -5.73 5.20 10.84
CA ALA A 208 -5.84 4.14 11.85
C ALA A 208 -7.20 4.16 12.55
N ASP A 209 -8.05 5.12 12.23
CA ASP A 209 -9.29 5.39 12.94
C ASP A 209 -10.48 4.61 12.32
N PRO A 210 -11.20 3.75 13.07
CA PRO A 210 -12.37 3.03 12.56
C PRO A 210 -13.39 3.92 11.85
N GLY A 211 -14.09 3.40 10.84
CA GLY A 211 -15.01 4.21 10.01
C GLY A 211 -14.68 4.26 8.52
N GLY A 212 -13.74 3.46 8.04
CA GLY A 212 -13.45 3.30 6.61
C GLY A 212 -13.54 1.85 6.13
N PHE A 213 -14.27 1.62 5.04
CA PHE A 213 -14.47 0.28 4.45
C PHE A 213 -14.22 0.27 2.94
N PRO A 214 -13.67 -0.82 2.39
CA PRO A 214 -13.61 -1.00 0.94
C PRO A 214 -15.00 -1.29 0.35
N LEU A 215 -15.17 -0.94 -0.92
CA LEU A 215 -16.39 -1.17 -1.70
C LEU A 215 -16.09 -2.11 -2.87
N TYR A 216 -16.88 -3.18 -2.98
CA TYR A 216 -16.78 -4.22 -3.99
C TYR A 216 -18.05 -4.31 -4.84
N LYS A 217 -17.89 -4.37 -6.16
CA LYS A 217 -18.98 -4.56 -7.11
C LYS A 217 -18.68 -5.82 -7.91
N ASN A 218 -19.61 -6.76 -7.93
CA ASN A 218 -19.43 -8.06 -8.58
C ASN A 218 -18.14 -8.80 -8.12
N GLY A 219 -17.77 -8.65 -6.85
CA GLY A 219 -16.53 -9.21 -6.28
C GLY A 219 -15.24 -8.46 -6.65
N VAL A 220 -15.32 -7.35 -7.39
CA VAL A 220 -14.16 -6.52 -7.74
C VAL A 220 -14.13 -5.28 -6.86
N LEU A 221 -12.96 -4.99 -6.28
CA LEU A 221 -12.72 -3.74 -5.55
C LEU A 221 -12.90 -2.54 -6.48
N VAL A 222 -13.83 -1.64 -6.14
CA VAL A 222 -14.17 -0.45 -6.94
C VAL A 222 -13.98 0.87 -6.19
N GLY A 223 -13.74 0.84 -4.87
CA GLY A 223 -13.56 2.06 -4.10
C GLY A 223 -13.55 1.87 -2.60
N GLY A 224 -13.87 2.93 -1.88
CA GLY A 224 -13.96 2.96 -0.43
C GLY A 224 -14.93 4.03 0.06
N VAL A 225 -15.43 3.84 1.28
CA VAL A 225 -16.26 4.81 2.01
C VAL A 225 -15.58 5.12 3.34
N GLY A 226 -15.67 6.37 3.78
CA GLY A 226 -15.10 6.84 5.03
C GLY A 226 -16.03 7.81 5.74
N VAL A 227 -16.09 7.72 7.07
CA VAL A 227 -17.01 8.48 7.92
C VAL A 227 -16.24 9.16 9.04
N MET A 228 -16.55 10.43 9.30
CA MET A 228 -16.15 11.19 10.49
C MET A 228 -17.41 11.82 11.10
N ALA A 229 -17.64 11.66 12.39
CA ALA A 229 -18.84 12.07 13.10
C ALA A 229 -18.62 12.51 14.55
N ASP A 230 -17.73 11.85 15.30
CA ASP A 230 -17.47 12.16 16.71
C ASP A 230 -16.42 13.27 16.89
N GLY A 231 -15.60 13.50 15.86
CA GLY A 231 -14.59 14.55 15.79
C GLY A 231 -13.21 14.15 16.29
N VAL A 232 -12.99 12.87 16.61
CA VAL A 232 -11.70 12.29 16.96
C VAL A 232 -11.15 11.56 15.72
N TYR A 233 -9.88 11.74 15.42
CA TYR A 233 -9.15 10.96 14.41
C TYR A 233 -8.15 10.08 15.14
N GLY A 234 -8.66 8.97 15.65
CA GLY A 234 -8.02 8.12 16.63
C GLY A 234 -7.45 6.83 16.07
N PHE A 235 -7.48 5.83 16.93
CA PHE A 235 -7.08 4.45 16.70
C PHE A 235 -7.63 3.61 17.87
N ASP A 236 -7.78 2.32 17.63
CA ASP A 236 -8.14 1.30 18.62
C ASP A 236 -6.86 0.64 19.18
N PRO A 237 -6.52 0.86 20.46
CA PRO A 237 -5.35 0.26 21.12
C PRO A 237 -5.63 -1.11 21.77
N GLU A 238 -6.86 -1.63 21.76
CA GLU A 238 -7.24 -2.85 22.49
C GLU A 238 -8.04 -3.80 21.60
N VAL A 239 -7.41 -4.92 21.24
CA VAL A 239 -8.00 -5.92 20.35
C VAL A 239 -8.99 -6.84 21.07
N GLN A 240 -8.95 -6.90 22.41
CA GLN A 240 -9.70 -7.90 23.18
C GLN A 240 -11.16 -7.53 23.44
N ASP A 241 -11.53 -6.26 23.33
CA ASP A 241 -12.91 -5.81 23.46
C ASP A 241 -13.60 -5.72 22.10
N VAL A 242 -14.89 -5.36 22.11
CA VAL A 242 -15.69 -5.12 20.90
C VAL A 242 -16.23 -3.70 20.99
N ASP A 243 -15.72 -2.84 20.13
CA ASP A 243 -16.08 -1.43 20.13
C ASP A 243 -17.48 -1.19 19.60
N LYS A 244 -18.20 -0.29 20.24
CA LYS A 244 -19.46 0.26 19.73
C LYS A 244 -19.22 1.62 19.09
N ASP A 245 -18.44 1.60 18.01
CA ASP A 245 -18.08 2.81 17.29
C ASP A 245 -19.20 3.25 16.33
N GLY A 246 -19.63 4.51 16.46
CA GLY A 246 -20.72 5.08 15.66
C GLY A 246 -20.33 5.32 14.20
N GLU A 247 -19.07 5.69 13.96
CA GLU A 247 -18.54 5.98 12.62
C GLU A 247 -18.36 4.70 11.82
N GLU A 248 -17.83 3.65 12.46
CA GLU A 248 -17.72 2.31 11.92
C GLU A 248 -19.08 1.75 11.55
N ALA A 249 -20.09 1.89 12.42
CA ALA A 249 -21.43 1.41 12.11
C ALA A 249 -22.06 2.14 10.91
N ILE A 250 -21.91 3.46 10.83
CA ILE A 250 -22.38 4.25 9.68
C ILE A 250 -21.66 3.82 8.39
N ALA A 251 -20.34 3.64 8.44
CA ALA A 251 -19.53 3.24 7.28
C ALA A 251 -19.85 1.79 6.84
N PHE A 252 -20.07 0.89 7.80
CA PHE A 252 -20.47 -0.49 7.54
C PHE A 252 -21.86 -0.57 6.88
N ALA A 253 -22.83 0.21 7.37
CA ALA A 253 -24.12 0.36 6.72
C ALA A 253 -23.99 0.95 5.30
N ALA A 254 -23.10 1.94 5.13
CA ALA A 254 -22.82 2.56 3.84
C ALA A 254 -22.29 1.55 2.81
N ALA A 255 -21.44 0.62 3.24
CA ALA A 255 -20.86 -0.42 2.40
C ALA A 255 -21.89 -1.49 1.97
N ALA A 256 -23.02 -1.65 2.66
CA ALA A 256 -23.91 -2.82 2.60
C ALA A 256 -23.98 -3.56 1.24
N GLY A 257 -24.76 -3.21 0.22
CA GLY A 257 -24.79 -3.98 -1.06
C GLY A 257 -23.50 -3.97 -1.92
N LEU A 258 -22.38 -3.49 -1.37
CA LEU A 258 -21.05 -3.42 -1.97
C LEU A 258 -19.97 -3.93 -0.98
N ALA A 259 -20.33 -4.79 -0.03
CA ALA A 259 -19.38 -5.40 0.88
C ALA A 259 -18.44 -6.36 0.14
N PRO A 260 -17.18 -6.56 0.62
CA PRO A 260 -16.30 -7.60 0.09
C PRO A 260 -16.91 -9.00 0.22
N PRO A 261 -16.49 -9.95 -0.64
CA PRO A 261 -16.66 -11.37 -0.36
C PRO A 261 -16.13 -11.76 1.02
N ASP A 262 -16.88 -12.59 1.75
CA ASP A 262 -16.57 -12.96 3.14
C ASP A 262 -15.23 -13.70 3.31
N ASP A 263 -14.78 -14.41 2.27
CA ASP A 263 -13.58 -15.23 2.26
C ASP A 263 -12.27 -14.43 2.14
N ILE A 264 -12.35 -13.17 1.71
CA ILE A 264 -11.19 -12.28 1.59
C ILE A 264 -11.13 -11.20 2.69
N ARG A 265 -12.11 -11.16 3.60
CA ARG A 265 -12.13 -10.17 4.68
C ARG A 265 -10.97 -10.39 5.67
N ALA A 266 -10.56 -9.32 6.34
CA ALA A 266 -9.47 -9.35 7.32
C ALA A 266 -9.66 -10.44 8.39
N ASP A 267 -10.89 -10.70 8.84
CA ASP A 267 -11.23 -11.74 9.82
C ASP A 267 -11.06 -13.18 9.31
N ARG A 268 -10.59 -13.36 8.08
CA ARG A 268 -10.14 -14.64 7.49
C ARG A 268 -8.63 -14.72 7.26
N ILE A 269 -7.92 -13.62 7.45
CA ILE A 269 -6.49 -13.50 7.17
C ILE A 269 -5.72 -13.48 8.49
N THR A 270 -4.66 -14.28 8.57
CA THR A 270 -3.77 -14.31 9.73
C THR A 270 -2.42 -13.66 9.46
N VAL A 271 -1.91 -12.97 10.47
CA VAL A 271 -0.53 -12.51 10.56
C VAL A 271 0.03 -13.03 11.88
N ASP A 272 1.15 -13.74 11.83
CA ASP A 272 1.79 -14.37 13.00
C ASP A 272 0.82 -15.19 13.86
N GLY A 273 -0.10 -15.90 13.19
CA GLY A 273 -1.12 -16.73 13.83
C GLY A 273 -2.32 -15.97 14.41
N THR A 274 -2.33 -14.63 14.35
CA THR A 274 -3.45 -13.81 14.79
C THR A 274 -4.36 -13.45 13.62
N LEU A 275 -5.66 -13.68 13.75
CA LEU A 275 -6.67 -13.17 12.81
C LEU A 275 -6.78 -11.65 12.92
N LEU A 276 -6.83 -10.98 11.78
CA LEU A 276 -7.02 -9.53 11.72
C LEU A 276 -8.48 -9.16 11.97
N ARG A 277 -8.74 -7.95 12.48
CA ARG A 277 -10.11 -7.43 12.64
C ARG A 277 -10.58 -6.73 11.37
N TYR A 278 -11.75 -7.11 10.86
CA TYR A 278 -12.40 -6.39 9.75
C TYR A 278 -13.38 -5.32 10.24
N ALA A 279 -14.23 -5.65 11.21
CA ALA A 279 -15.20 -4.75 11.82
C ALA A 279 -15.59 -5.29 13.20
N ASP A 280 -16.02 -4.41 14.10
CA ASP A 280 -16.65 -4.81 15.36
C ASP A 280 -18.17 -4.72 15.31
N VAL A 281 -18.66 -3.89 14.39
CA VAL A 281 -20.08 -3.85 14.04
C VAL A 281 -20.48 -5.05 13.19
N GLU A 282 -21.61 -5.65 13.55
CA GLU A 282 -22.34 -6.61 12.74
C GLU A 282 -23.68 -6.01 12.27
N LEU A 283 -24.35 -6.65 11.30
CA LEU A 283 -25.65 -6.20 10.81
C LEU A 283 -26.70 -6.03 11.92
N ALA A 284 -26.66 -6.86 12.96
CA ALA A 284 -27.56 -6.76 14.12
C ALA A 284 -27.28 -5.54 15.01
N GLY A 285 -26.07 -4.97 14.91
CA GLY A 285 -25.66 -3.77 15.64
C GLY A 285 -26.06 -2.45 14.97
N LEU A 286 -26.66 -2.50 13.76
CA LEU A 286 -27.11 -1.32 13.02
C LEU A 286 -28.43 -0.77 13.57
N ALA A 287 -28.55 0.55 13.64
CA ALA A 287 -29.76 1.23 14.10
C ALA A 287 -30.90 1.15 13.07
N ARG A 288 -30.57 1.08 11.78
CA ARG A 288 -31.52 0.88 10.69
C ARG A 288 -31.01 -0.16 9.70
N ALA A 289 -31.93 -0.95 9.16
CA ALA A 289 -31.58 -1.92 8.12
C ALA A 289 -31.08 -1.19 6.86
N PRO A 290 -29.90 -1.51 6.30
CA PRO A 290 -29.37 -0.81 5.12
C PRO A 290 -30.30 -0.90 3.90
N ALA A 291 -31.02 -2.01 3.74
CA ALA A 291 -31.99 -2.20 2.66
C ALA A 291 -33.24 -1.30 2.78
N SER A 292 -33.48 -0.69 3.95
CA SER A 292 -34.58 0.24 4.19
C SER A 292 -34.22 1.71 3.91
N ALA A 293 -32.98 1.99 3.50
CA ALA A 293 -32.52 3.35 3.24
C ALA A 293 -33.37 4.00 2.12
N PRO A 294 -33.98 5.18 2.36
CA PRO A 294 -34.67 5.93 1.32
C PRO A 294 -33.71 6.34 0.19
N PRO A 295 -34.21 6.61 -1.03
CA PRO A 295 -33.38 7.15 -2.10
C PRO A 295 -32.69 8.45 -1.69
N PHE A 296 -31.43 8.65 -2.13
CA PHE A 296 -30.62 9.82 -1.77
C PHE A 296 -31.35 11.16 -2.02
N ALA A 297 -32.11 11.27 -3.11
CA ALA A 297 -32.87 12.49 -3.43
C ALA A 297 -33.82 12.94 -2.29
N SER A 298 -34.38 12.00 -1.51
CA SER A 298 -35.23 12.32 -0.35
C SER A 298 -34.43 12.71 0.91
N LEU A 299 -33.16 12.32 0.97
CA LEU A 299 -32.24 12.58 2.08
C LEU A 299 -31.31 13.77 1.81
N ALA A 300 -31.22 14.25 0.57
CA ALA A 300 -30.30 15.31 0.17
C ALA A 300 -30.49 16.61 0.98
N GLY A 301 -31.72 16.89 1.45
CA GLY A 301 -32.02 18.03 2.31
C GLY A 301 -31.56 17.88 3.78
N SER A 302 -31.04 16.73 4.19
CA SER A 302 -30.51 16.50 5.54
C SER A 302 -29.06 16.98 5.73
N GLY A 303 -28.47 17.61 4.71
CA GLY A 303 -27.10 18.07 4.68
C GLY A 303 -26.77 18.74 3.35
N ALA A 304 -25.50 18.74 2.97
CA ALA A 304 -25.05 19.24 1.68
C ALA A 304 -23.79 18.50 1.18
N LEU A 305 -23.61 18.48 -0.14
CA LEU A 305 -22.30 18.17 -0.72
C LEU A 305 -21.32 19.30 -0.38
N VAL A 306 -20.10 18.93 0.01
CA VAL A 306 -19.08 19.87 0.48
C VAL A 306 -17.87 19.85 -0.45
N THR A 307 -17.51 21.03 -0.99
CA THR A 307 -16.25 21.20 -1.71
C THR A 307 -15.08 21.00 -0.76
N VAL A 308 -14.15 20.13 -1.12
CA VAL A 308 -12.89 19.92 -0.39
C VAL A 308 -11.76 20.35 -1.30
N ARG A 309 -11.13 21.48 -0.96
CA ARG A 309 -10.13 22.13 -1.82
C ARG A 309 -9.00 21.16 -2.16
N GLY A 310 -8.77 20.94 -3.45
CA GLY A 310 -7.74 20.03 -3.93
C GLY A 310 -8.07 18.54 -3.84
N TYR A 311 -9.35 18.19 -3.63
CA TYR A 311 -9.85 16.80 -3.59
C TYR A 311 -11.18 16.61 -4.31
N TYR A 312 -12.14 17.52 -4.12
CA TYR A 312 -13.51 17.38 -4.63
C TYR A 312 -14.19 18.74 -4.80
N ASP A 313 -14.94 18.91 -5.89
CA ASP A 313 -15.72 20.12 -6.18
C ASP A 313 -17.22 19.78 -6.19
N ALA A 314 -17.95 20.24 -5.17
CA ALA A 314 -19.36 19.93 -4.99
C ALA A 314 -20.27 20.57 -6.06
N THR A 315 -19.77 21.57 -6.82
CA THR A 315 -20.54 22.17 -7.92
C THR A 315 -20.80 21.19 -9.06
N GLY A 316 -19.93 20.18 -9.21
CA GLY A 316 -20.11 19.08 -10.16
C GLY A 316 -21.10 18.00 -9.70
N GLY A 317 -21.62 18.10 -8.48
CA GLY A 317 -22.48 17.07 -7.89
C GLY A 317 -21.73 15.76 -7.62
N ILE A 318 -22.49 14.66 -7.51
CA ILE A 318 -21.93 13.32 -7.31
C ILE A 318 -21.31 12.83 -8.62
N VAL A 319 -20.07 12.35 -8.56
CA VAL A 319 -19.31 11.94 -9.75
C VAL A 319 -19.19 10.41 -9.81
N ALA A 320 -19.27 9.83 -11.00
CA ALA A 320 -18.99 8.41 -11.20
C ALA A 320 -17.49 8.10 -11.10
N GLY A 321 -17.16 6.89 -10.61
CA GLY A 321 -15.78 6.42 -10.48
C GLY A 321 -15.12 6.05 -11.81
N ARG A 322 -13.81 5.86 -11.78
CA ARG A 322 -13.02 5.37 -12.92
C ARG A 322 -12.77 3.87 -12.79
N ALA A 323 -12.95 3.15 -13.89
CA ALA A 323 -12.65 1.72 -13.93
C ALA A 323 -11.14 1.50 -13.83
N TYR A 324 -10.72 0.76 -12.81
CA TYR A 324 -9.33 0.40 -12.57
C TYR A 324 -8.75 -0.41 -13.74
N GLY A 325 -7.45 -0.28 -13.99
CA GLY A 325 -6.78 -0.97 -15.09
C GLY A 325 -7.02 -0.32 -16.45
N SER A 326 -7.56 0.91 -16.46
CA SER A 326 -7.72 1.74 -17.64
C SER A 326 -6.84 2.99 -17.56
N GLU A 327 -6.57 3.59 -18.72
CA GLU A 327 -5.89 4.88 -18.82
C GLU A 327 -6.52 5.94 -17.90
N THR A 328 -7.86 5.97 -17.82
CA THR A 328 -8.60 6.96 -17.01
C THR A 328 -8.45 6.78 -15.50
N SER A 329 -7.98 5.61 -15.05
CA SER A 329 -7.69 5.33 -13.64
C SER A 329 -6.25 5.67 -13.25
N GLY A 330 -5.39 5.97 -14.21
CA GLY A 330 -3.97 6.22 -13.96
C GLY A 330 -3.12 4.97 -13.86
N VAL A 331 -3.73 3.78 -13.94
CA VAL A 331 -3.06 2.49 -13.85
C VAL A 331 -3.56 1.59 -14.97
N ARG A 332 -2.65 1.02 -15.77
CA ARG A 332 -3.00 0.14 -16.89
C ARG A 332 -1.97 -0.96 -17.08
N ALA A 333 -2.32 -1.98 -17.87
CA ALA A 333 -1.36 -2.97 -18.36
C ALA A 333 -0.22 -2.27 -19.12
N SER A 334 1.02 -2.74 -18.93
CA SER A 334 2.16 -2.30 -19.71
C SER A 334 2.10 -2.83 -21.14
N THR A 335 2.61 -2.06 -22.08
CA THR A 335 2.91 -2.57 -23.42
C THR A 335 4.22 -3.37 -23.41
N ALA A 336 4.40 -4.26 -24.39
CA ALA A 336 5.65 -5.03 -24.54
C ALA A 336 6.90 -4.15 -24.75
N ALA A 337 6.74 -2.91 -25.21
CA ALA A 337 7.82 -1.94 -25.35
C ALA A 337 8.20 -1.26 -24.02
N GLU A 338 7.28 -1.21 -23.07
CA GLU A 338 7.49 -0.62 -21.75
C GLU A 338 8.09 -1.63 -20.77
N PHE A 339 7.60 -2.88 -20.81
CA PHE A 339 8.09 -3.97 -19.97
C PHE A 339 7.79 -5.32 -20.63
N SER A 340 8.73 -6.26 -20.56
CA SER A 340 8.67 -7.52 -21.29
C SER A 340 7.64 -8.51 -20.71
N ASN A 341 7.32 -8.39 -19.43
CA ASN A 341 6.36 -9.28 -18.77
C ASN A 341 4.90 -8.84 -19.07
N PRO A 342 4.06 -9.71 -19.65
CA PRO A 342 2.69 -9.36 -20.02
C PRO A 342 1.75 -9.13 -18.82
N ASP A 343 2.10 -9.63 -17.63
CA ASP A 343 1.32 -9.42 -16.40
C ASP A 343 1.61 -8.06 -15.75
N ALA A 344 2.58 -7.29 -16.24
CA ALA A 344 2.96 -6.05 -15.60
C ALA A 344 1.94 -4.91 -15.85
N PHE A 345 1.71 -4.13 -14.81
CA PHE A 345 0.96 -2.88 -14.85
C PHE A 345 1.89 -1.71 -14.57
N VAL A 346 1.57 -0.55 -15.15
CA VAL A 346 2.32 0.70 -15.03
C VAL A 346 1.39 1.86 -14.70
N LEU A 347 1.97 2.94 -14.18
CA LEU A 347 1.27 4.21 -14.03
C LEU A 347 1.31 4.96 -15.36
N THR A 348 0.18 5.51 -15.78
CA THR A 348 0.14 6.37 -16.97
C THR A 348 0.29 7.85 -16.60
N ASN A 349 0.82 8.64 -17.54
CA ASN A 349 0.81 10.10 -17.50
C ASN A 349 -0.53 10.72 -17.98
N GLY A 350 -1.54 9.89 -18.28
CA GLY A 350 -2.85 10.31 -18.77
C GLY A 350 -2.88 10.67 -20.25
N ALA A 351 -1.75 10.52 -20.95
CA ALA A 351 -1.60 10.69 -22.40
C ALA A 351 -1.14 9.40 -23.08
N GLY A 352 -1.33 8.25 -22.44
CA GLY A 352 -1.02 6.93 -22.96
C GLY A 352 0.42 6.45 -22.71
N ALA A 353 1.30 7.27 -22.11
CA ALA A 353 2.69 6.87 -21.85
C ALA A 353 2.93 6.53 -20.37
N ASN A 354 3.85 5.59 -20.10
CA ASN A 354 4.30 5.29 -18.75
C ASN A 354 4.85 6.55 -18.06
N ARG A 355 4.35 6.84 -16.86
CA ARG A 355 4.76 7.98 -16.00
C ARG A 355 6.14 7.77 -15.38
N PHE A 356 6.52 6.54 -15.08
CA PHE A 356 7.81 6.17 -14.50
C PHE A 356 8.48 5.09 -15.37
N PRO A 357 8.86 5.45 -16.61
CA PRO A 357 9.50 4.52 -17.53
C PRO A 357 10.89 4.13 -17.04
N ILE A 358 11.34 2.96 -17.47
CA ILE A 358 12.71 2.50 -17.23
C ILE A 358 13.69 3.50 -17.88
N ARG A 359 14.64 4.01 -17.09
CA ARG A 359 15.64 5.00 -17.52
C ARG A 359 16.97 4.82 -16.76
N PRO A 360 18.11 5.31 -17.29
CA PRO A 360 19.36 5.32 -16.55
C PRO A 360 19.30 6.27 -15.33
N GLY A 361 20.18 6.02 -14.37
CA GLY A 361 20.36 6.85 -13.17
C GLY A 361 20.75 8.28 -13.50
N THR A 362 20.25 9.25 -12.73
CA THR A 362 20.59 10.68 -12.90
C THR A 362 22.03 10.98 -12.50
N ASP A 363 22.63 10.11 -11.68
CA ASP A 363 24.04 10.11 -11.26
C ASP A 363 24.96 9.30 -12.20
N GLY A 364 24.39 8.66 -13.23
CA GLY A 364 25.14 7.82 -14.19
C GLY A 364 25.62 6.48 -13.62
N LEU A 365 25.18 6.09 -12.42
CA LEU A 365 25.66 4.86 -11.77
C LEU A 365 24.90 3.60 -12.22
N LEU A 366 23.62 3.72 -12.54
CA LEU A 366 22.79 2.64 -13.10
C LEU A 366 22.47 2.89 -14.57
N ALA A 367 22.68 1.88 -15.41
CA ALA A 367 22.19 1.90 -16.80
C ALA A 367 20.71 1.50 -16.85
N ALA A 368 20.01 1.86 -17.93
CA ALA A 368 18.63 1.39 -18.13
C ALA A 368 18.52 -0.15 -18.13
N GLY A 369 19.51 -0.84 -18.70
CA GLY A 369 19.58 -2.31 -18.68
C GLY A 369 19.74 -2.90 -17.28
N ASP A 370 20.43 -2.19 -16.37
CA ASP A 370 20.54 -2.59 -14.96
C ASP A 370 19.15 -2.56 -14.30
N VAL A 371 18.43 -1.45 -14.51
CA VAL A 371 17.07 -1.25 -13.97
C VAL A 371 16.08 -2.27 -14.54
N THR A 372 16.15 -2.55 -15.84
CA THR A 372 15.35 -3.61 -16.46
C THR A 372 15.61 -4.96 -15.79
N ALA A 373 16.86 -5.37 -15.63
CA ALA A 373 17.18 -6.66 -15.02
C ALA A 373 16.70 -6.74 -13.57
N LEU A 374 16.88 -5.68 -12.77
CA LEU A 374 16.39 -5.62 -11.39
C LEU A 374 14.88 -5.83 -11.29
N LEU A 375 14.11 -5.10 -12.10
CA LEU A 375 12.65 -5.20 -12.11
C LEU A 375 12.18 -6.55 -12.67
N GLU A 376 12.78 -7.07 -13.73
CA GLU A 376 12.43 -8.37 -14.30
C GLU A 376 12.71 -9.52 -13.33
N GLU A 377 13.86 -9.53 -12.66
CA GLU A 377 14.19 -10.58 -11.69
C GLU A 377 13.34 -10.48 -10.42
N ALA A 378 13.05 -9.27 -9.93
CA ALA A 378 12.11 -9.08 -8.83
C ALA A 378 10.71 -9.59 -9.21
N PHE A 379 10.21 -9.28 -10.41
CA PHE A 379 8.90 -9.74 -10.89
C PHE A 379 8.82 -11.26 -10.97
N LYS A 380 9.90 -11.94 -11.38
CA LYS A 380 9.99 -13.42 -11.37
C LYS A 380 9.90 -13.98 -9.94
N ILE A 381 10.60 -13.36 -8.98
CA ILE A 381 10.52 -13.77 -7.57
C ILE A 381 9.10 -13.61 -7.04
N MET A 382 8.45 -12.46 -7.28
CA MET A 382 7.05 -12.24 -6.92
C MET A 382 6.14 -13.29 -7.56
N THR A 383 6.34 -13.60 -8.85
CA THR A 383 5.54 -14.61 -9.56
C THR A 383 5.65 -15.97 -8.89
N ALA A 384 6.82 -16.37 -8.42
CA ALA A 384 7.02 -17.63 -7.70
C ALA A 384 6.52 -17.59 -6.25
N ALA A 385 6.43 -16.40 -5.62
CA ALA A 385 6.15 -16.28 -4.20
C ALA A 385 4.69 -16.59 -3.85
N ARG A 386 4.50 -17.24 -2.69
CA ARG A 386 3.20 -17.36 -2.02
C ARG A 386 2.84 -16.01 -1.39
N GLY A 387 1.63 -15.52 -1.64
CA GLY A 387 1.06 -14.35 -0.97
C GLY A 387 0.75 -14.65 0.50
N GLN A 388 1.03 -13.71 1.39
CA GLN A 388 0.77 -13.83 2.83
C GLN A 388 -0.67 -13.46 3.16
N ILE A 389 -1.15 -12.35 2.59
CA ILE A 389 -2.41 -11.74 2.99
C ILE A 389 -3.52 -12.02 1.99
N ARG A 390 -3.40 -13.08 1.18
CA ARG A 390 -4.30 -13.31 0.05
C ARG A 390 -5.08 -14.62 0.19
N HIS A 391 -6.38 -14.54 -0.08
CA HIS A 391 -7.27 -15.68 -0.26
C HIS A 391 -7.69 -15.83 -1.75
N PRO A 392 -7.87 -17.08 -2.23
CA PRO A 392 -7.61 -18.34 -1.54
C PRO A 392 -6.11 -18.51 -1.21
N LEU A 393 -5.81 -19.32 -0.19
CA LEU A 393 -4.43 -19.67 0.16
C LEU A 393 -3.69 -20.26 -1.05
N ASP A 394 -2.36 -20.16 -1.03
CA ASP A 394 -1.50 -20.53 -2.16
C ASP A 394 -1.69 -19.66 -3.43
N SER A 395 -2.31 -18.49 -3.28
CA SER A 395 -2.27 -17.45 -4.31
C SER A 395 -0.87 -16.86 -4.47
N ARG A 396 -0.55 -16.39 -5.68
CA ARG A 396 0.72 -15.69 -5.97
C ARG A 396 0.75 -14.33 -5.26
N ALA A 397 1.92 -13.95 -4.76
CA ALA A 397 2.12 -12.61 -4.20
C ALA A 397 1.88 -11.53 -5.26
N GLN A 398 1.37 -10.37 -4.82
CA GLN A 398 1.15 -9.22 -5.70
C GLN A 398 1.64 -7.92 -5.06
N VAL A 399 2.68 -7.35 -5.66
CA VAL A 399 3.37 -6.17 -5.13
C VAL A 399 3.61 -5.11 -6.21
N SER A 400 3.88 -3.89 -5.76
CA SER A 400 4.49 -2.82 -6.57
C SER A 400 6.00 -2.80 -6.32
N MET A 401 6.78 -2.45 -7.34
CA MET A 401 8.23 -2.49 -7.34
C MET A 401 8.80 -1.21 -7.92
N ALA A 402 9.77 -0.62 -7.24
CA ALA A 402 10.43 0.59 -7.67
C ALA A 402 11.95 0.49 -7.53
N VAL A 403 12.68 1.02 -8.51
CA VAL A 403 14.14 1.23 -8.44
C VAL A 403 14.41 2.73 -8.40
N VAL A 404 15.31 3.15 -7.52
CA VAL A 404 15.77 4.55 -7.42
C VAL A 404 17.30 4.62 -7.50
N ASP A 405 17.82 5.75 -8.00
CA ASP A 405 19.25 6.05 -7.91
C ASP A 405 19.65 6.62 -6.54
N THR A 406 20.93 6.99 -6.37
CA THR A 406 21.45 7.52 -5.10
C THR A 406 20.97 8.94 -4.76
N ASN A 407 20.31 9.61 -5.71
CA ASN A 407 19.64 10.90 -5.50
C ASN A 407 18.13 10.72 -5.24
N GLY A 408 17.63 9.48 -5.15
CA GLY A 408 16.23 9.18 -4.91
C GLY A 408 15.33 9.40 -6.14
N ALA A 409 15.91 9.55 -7.34
CA ALA A 409 15.13 9.65 -8.56
C ALA A 409 14.59 8.27 -8.95
N VAL A 410 13.28 8.18 -9.19
CA VAL A 410 12.65 6.93 -9.65
C VAL A 410 13.15 6.59 -11.05
N LEU A 411 13.74 5.41 -11.21
CA LEU A 411 14.30 4.92 -12.47
C LEU A 411 13.38 3.94 -13.19
N GLY A 412 12.40 3.39 -12.49
CA GLY A 412 11.35 2.54 -13.04
C GLY A 412 10.38 2.11 -11.94
N LEU A 413 9.10 1.98 -12.29
CA LEU A 413 8.05 1.49 -11.39
C LEU A 413 7.11 0.57 -12.17
N VAL A 414 7.01 -0.68 -11.72
CA VAL A 414 6.08 -1.70 -12.26
C VAL A 414 5.36 -2.39 -11.12
N ARG A 415 4.22 -3.02 -11.41
CA ARG A 415 3.42 -3.70 -10.39
C ARG A 415 2.61 -4.86 -10.96
N ALA A 416 2.20 -5.77 -10.09
CA ALA A 416 1.23 -6.80 -10.43
C ALA A 416 -0.18 -6.20 -10.70
N PRO A 417 -1.06 -6.91 -11.44
CA PRO A 417 -2.37 -6.40 -11.83
C PRO A 417 -3.33 -6.06 -10.69
N ASP A 418 -3.16 -6.65 -9.51
CA ASP A 418 -4.07 -6.51 -8.37
C ASP A 418 -3.29 -6.29 -7.04
N ALA A 419 -2.05 -5.78 -7.13
CA ALA A 419 -1.31 -5.33 -5.95
C ALA A 419 -2.09 -4.20 -5.25
N PRO A 420 -2.15 -4.16 -3.90
CA PRO A 420 -2.77 -3.05 -3.18
C PRO A 420 -2.23 -1.67 -3.61
N MET A 421 -3.10 -0.68 -3.70
CA MET A 421 -2.76 0.65 -4.25
C MET A 421 -1.76 1.41 -3.38
N PHE A 422 -1.80 1.20 -2.05
CA PHE A 422 -0.86 1.86 -1.14
C PHE A 422 0.61 1.55 -1.49
N GLY A 423 0.86 0.34 -2.01
CA GLY A 423 2.20 -0.17 -2.33
C GLY A 423 2.93 0.62 -3.41
N ILE A 424 2.20 1.39 -4.23
CA ILE A 424 2.78 2.21 -5.30
C ILE A 424 3.67 3.32 -4.75
N ASP A 425 3.18 4.10 -3.78
CA ASP A 425 3.96 5.15 -3.12
C ASP A 425 4.96 4.53 -2.14
N VAL A 426 4.55 3.50 -1.39
CA VAL A 426 5.38 2.86 -0.38
C VAL A 426 6.60 2.17 -0.98
N SER A 427 6.50 1.47 -2.12
CA SER A 427 7.67 0.87 -2.79
C SER A 427 8.75 1.90 -3.10
N VAL A 428 8.36 3.12 -3.51
CA VAL A 428 9.29 4.23 -3.75
C VAL A 428 9.84 4.77 -2.43
N GLN A 429 9.01 4.96 -1.40
CA GLN A 429 9.47 5.38 -0.06
C GLN A 429 10.52 4.40 0.48
N LYS A 430 10.28 3.09 0.34
CA LYS A 430 11.18 2.05 0.83
C LYS A 430 12.50 2.05 0.07
N ALA A 431 12.46 2.16 -1.26
CA ALA A 431 13.67 2.27 -2.07
C ALA A 431 14.49 3.51 -1.68
N ARG A 432 13.84 4.67 -1.53
CA ARG A 432 14.48 5.92 -1.11
C ARG A 432 15.08 5.84 0.28
N THR A 433 14.40 5.18 1.22
CA THR A 433 14.86 5.00 2.59
C THR A 433 16.16 4.19 2.63
N ALA A 434 16.20 3.00 2.00
CA ALA A 434 17.41 2.20 1.90
C ALA A 434 18.57 2.94 1.22
N ALA A 435 18.31 3.65 0.11
CA ALA A 435 19.33 4.44 -0.58
C ALA A 435 19.86 5.60 0.28
N PHE A 436 18.97 6.29 1.00
CA PHE A 436 19.32 7.45 1.82
C PHE A 436 20.19 7.07 3.01
N PHE A 437 19.80 6.06 3.80
CA PHE A 437 20.53 5.67 5.00
C PHE A 437 21.78 4.83 4.71
N SER A 438 21.88 4.21 3.53
CA SER A 438 23.11 3.57 3.06
C SER A 438 24.14 4.56 2.49
N ASN A 439 23.79 5.85 2.40
CA ASN A 439 24.66 6.92 1.94
C ASN A 439 25.01 7.86 3.11
N PRO A 440 26.21 7.73 3.71
CA PRO A 440 26.63 8.56 4.84
C PRO A 440 26.52 10.06 4.59
N GLY A 441 26.83 10.51 3.36
CA GLY A 441 26.72 11.92 2.97
C GLY A 441 25.27 12.41 2.88
N ALA A 442 24.34 11.54 2.50
CA ALA A 442 22.91 11.88 2.49
C ALA A 442 22.36 11.96 3.92
N ALA A 443 22.63 10.96 4.76
CA ALA A 443 22.17 10.96 6.15
C ALA A 443 22.73 12.15 6.96
N ALA A 444 23.95 12.60 6.68
CA ALA A 444 24.54 13.79 7.31
C ALA A 444 23.74 15.08 7.11
N ALA A 445 22.91 15.18 6.05
CA ALA A 445 22.04 16.33 5.83
C ALA A 445 21.01 16.50 6.95
N LEU A 446 20.62 15.42 7.64
CA LEU A 446 19.72 15.49 8.80
C LEU A 446 20.35 16.26 9.97
N GLY A 447 21.68 16.19 10.13
CA GLY A 447 22.41 16.88 11.20
C GLY A 447 22.46 18.40 11.04
N VAL A 448 22.20 18.91 9.84
CA VAL A 448 22.14 20.35 9.53
C VAL A 448 20.72 20.79 9.15
N SER A 449 19.71 19.94 9.37
CA SER A 449 18.30 20.28 9.14
C SER A 449 17.94 21.58 9.86
N ALA A 450 17.06 22.39 9.27
CA ALA A 450 16.50 23.55 9.98
C ALA A 450 15.63 23.12 11.17
N ASP A 451 15.03 21.92 11.09
CA ASP A 451 14.18 21.36 12.13
C ASP A 451 15.06 20.81 13.29
N PRO A 452 14.93 21.36 14.51
CA PRO A 452 15.72 20.92 15.67
C PRO A 452 15.44 19.46 16.06
N GLU A 453 14.25 18.95 15.81
CA GLU A 453 13.86 17.59 16.15
C GLU A 453 14.50 16.57 15.21
N VAL A 454 14.51 16.87 13.90
CA VAL A 454 15.25 16.07 12.91
C VAL A 454 16.74 16.02 13.26
N ARG A 455 17.33 17.16 13.67
CA ARG A 455 18.73 17.18 14.14
C ARG A 455 18.94 16.31 15.38
N ALA A 456 17.99 16.30 16.32
CA ALA A 456 18.08 15.52 17.55
C ALA A 456 18.05 14.00 17.26
N PHE A 457 17.12 13.54 16.42
CA PHE A 457 17.08 12.14 15.99
C PHE A 457 18.35 11.72 15.26
N TYR A 458 18.86 12.56 14.36
CA TYR A 458 20.13 12.28 13.69
C TYR A 458 21.29 12.21 14.69
N ALA A 459 21.38 13.13 15.66
CA ALA A 459 22.44 13.11 16.66
C ALA A 459 22.43 11.81 17.49
N ALA A 460 21.24 11.30 17.84
CA ALA A 460 21.09 10.03 18.56
C ALA A 460 21.53 8.81 17.72
N ALA A 461 21.34 8.86 16.40
CA ALA A 461 21.67 7.77 15.49
C ALA A 461 23.01 7.96 14.75
N GLN A 462 23.69 9.10 14.90
CA GLN A 462 24.85 9.49 14.09
C GLN A 462 25.94 8.40 13.99
N PRO A 463 26.32 7.70 15.08
CA PRO A 463 27.36 6.66 15.00
C PRO A 463 27.02 5.52 14.01
N LEU A 464 25.74 5.28 13.75
CA LEU A 464 25.26 4.28 12.79
C LEU A 464 25.53 4.71 11.34
N PHE A 465 25.37 6.01 11.06
CA PHE A 465 25.36 6.55 9.71
C PHE A 465 26.70 7.15 9.28
N THR A 466 27.67 7.27 10.20
CA THR A 466 29.04 7.69 9.87
C THR A 466 29.90 6.59 9.27
N ALA A 467 29.52 5.33 9.46
CA ALA A 467 30.17 4.18 8.85
C ALA A 467 29.50 3.80 7.52
N ASN A 468 30.25 3.22 6.58
CA ASN A 468 29.77 2.84 5.25
C ASN A 468 28.97 1.51 5.29
N TRP A 469 27.96 1.47 6.15
CA TRP A 469 27.03 0.34 6.29
C TRP A 469 25.92 0.41 5.25
N ALA A 470 25.47 -0.76 4.80
CA ALA A 470 24.29 -0.95 3.97
C ALA A 470 23.07 -1.18 4.86
N PHE A 471 22.10 -0.28 4.80
CA PHE A 471 20.84 -0.36 5.54
C PHE A 471 19.71 -0.78 4.61
N SER A 472 18.99 -1.84 4.97
CA SER A 472 17.66 -2.15 4.46
C SER A 472 16.59 -1.40 5.25
N ASP A 473 15.38 -1.31 4.72
CA ASP A 473 14.26 -0.74 5.47
C ASP A 473 13.91 -1.54 6.73
N ARG A 474 14.18 -2.85 6.76
CA ARG A 474 14.01 -3.64 7.99
C ARG A 474 14.93 -3.13 9.11
N ALA A 475 16.18 -2.82 8.79
CA ALA A 475 17.14 -2.29 9.75
C ALA A 475 16.71 -0.92 10.25
N ILE A 476 16.24 -0.06 9.35
CA ILE A 476 15.71 1.27 9.69
C ILE A 476 14.46 1.14 10.55
N GLY A 477 13.56 0.21 10.23
CA GLY A 477 12.38 -0.10 11.03
C GLY A 477 12.72 -0.58 12.45
N ASN A 478 13.77 -1.39 12.61
CA ASN A 478 14.22 -1.84 13.94
C ASN A 478 14.58 -0.67 14.85
N ILE A 479 15.28 0.34 14.34
CA ILE A 479 15.69 1.51 15.13
C ILE A 479 14.60 2.60 15.25
N HIS A 480 13.41 2.35 14.70
CA HIS A 480 12.21 3.18 14.86
C HIS A 480 11.19 2.57 15.84
N ARG A 481 11.55 1.52 16.59
CA ARG A 481 10.63 0.90 17.55
C ARG A 481 10.64 1.64 18.90
N PRO A 482 9.45 1.89 19.49
CA PRO A 482 9.36 2.43 20.86
C PRO A 482 9.92 1.48 21.92
N HIS A 483 9.96 0.18 21.60
CA HIS A 483 10.69 -0.87 22.31
C HIS A 483 11.78 -1.41 21.39
N PHE A 484 13.04 -1.19 21.72
CA PHE A 484 14.17 -1.68 20.92
C PHE A 484 15.07 -2.60 21.75
N PRO A 485 15.32 -3.86 21.36
CA PRO A 485 14.76 -4.59 20.21
C PRO A 485 13.24 -4.68 20.18
N ASP A 486 12.69 -4.80 18.97
CA ASP A 486 11.26 -5.04 18.76
C ASP A 486 10.84 -6.33 19.47
N GLY A 487 9.70 -6.32 20.17
CA GLY A 487 9.26 -7.46 20.99
C GLY A 487 10.01 -7.62 22.32
N GLU A 488 10.76 -6.62 22.77
CA GLU A 488 11.33 -6.61 24.12
C GLU A 488 10.78 -5.45 24.95
N ALA A 489 9.79 -5.75 25.79
CA ALA A 489 9.17 -4.76 26.67
C ALA A 489 10.18 -4.11 27.62
N ALA A 490 9.88 -2.88 28.03
CA ALA A 490 10.67 -2.08 28.98
C ALA A 490 12.11 -1.75 28.54
N GLN A 491 12.48 -2.03 27.28
CA GLN A 491 13.73 -1.51 26.71
C GLN A 491 13.59 -0.04 26.27
N PRO A 492 14.69 0.74 26.25
CA PRO A 492 14.72 2.06 25.64
C PRO A 492 14.25 2.05 24.17
N PRO A 493 13.73 3.18 23.66
CA PRO A 493 13.36 3.29 22.26
C PRO A 493 14.59 3.21 21.34
N GLY A 494 14.35 2.80 20.09
CA GLY A 494 15.34 2.94 19.03
C GLY A 494 15.71 4.41 18.82
N PRO A 495 16.93 4.72 18.37
CA PRO A 495 17.44 6.10 18.29
C PRO A 495 16.67 7.02 17.33
N LEU A 496 15.83 6.47 16.44
CA LEU A 496 14.97 7.23 15.53
C LEU A 496 13.49 7.19 15.94
N SER A 497 13.17 6.60 17.09
CA SER A 497 11.80 6.43 17.58
C SER A 497 11.46 7.42 18.70
N ARG A 498 10.15 7.62 18.90
CA ARG A 498 9.62 8.16 20.15
C ARG A 498 9.70 7.11 21.25
N SER A 499 9.74 7.55 22.51
CA SER A 499 9.53 6.63 23.62
C SER A 499 8.10 6.08 23.61
N ILE A 500 7.87 4.92 24.23
CA ILE A 500 6.53 4.33 24.29
C ILE A 500 5.48 5.26 24.93
N GLY A 501 5.88 6.09 25.91
CA GLY A 501 4.99 7.08 26.54
C GLY A 501 4.59 8.23 25.61
N GLN A 502 5.38 8.46 24.56
CA GLN A 502 5.17 9.50 23.54
C GLN A 502 4.58 8.94 22.24
N PHE A 503 4.50 7.62 22.11
CA PHE A 503 4.05 6.95 20.90
C PHE A 503 2.53 6.97 20.80
N ASN A 504 2.06 7.30 19.61
CA ASN A 504 0.85 6.75 19.05
C ASN A 504 1.03 6.65 17.51
N PRO A 505 0.09 6.05 16.77
CA PRO A 505 0.12 5.97 15.30
C PRO A 505 0.39 7.30 14.56
N PHE A 506 0.27 8.46 15.21
CA PHE A 506 0.50 9.78 14.62
C PHE A 506 1.85 10.42 15.00
N SER A 507 2.71 9.70 15.73
CA SER A 507 4.00 10.15 16.24
C SER A 507 4.96 8.96 16.34
N THR A 508 5.72 8.71 15.27
CA THR A 508 6.60 7.53 15.15
C THR A 508 8.09 7.86 15.28
N GLY A 509 8.46 9.15 15.32
CA GLY A 509 9.83 9.62 15.50
C GLY A 509 10.35 10.35 14.27
N LEU A 510 11.50 9.96 13.73
CA LEU A 510 12.10 10.66 12.59
C LEU A 510 11.16 10.66 11.36
N GLN A 511 10.45 9.55 11.11
CA GLN A 511 9.52 9.45 9.98
C GLN A 511 8.47 10.57 10.01
N THR A 512 7.82 10.79 11.15
CA THR A 512 6.83 11.86 11.35
C THR A 512 7.46 13.24 11.37
N ALA A 513 8.58 13.39 12.08
CA ALA A 513 9.29 14.66 12.18
C ALA A 513 9.67 15.22 10.80
N LEU A 514 10.03 14.34 9.86
CA LEU A 514 10.36 14.74 8.50
C LEU A 514 9.18 15.31 7.70
N VAL A 515 7.94 14.88 7.94
CA VAL A 515 6.79 15.19 7.08
C VAL A 515 5.71 16.03 7.74
N GLN A 516 5.76 16.22 9.06
CA GLN A 516 4.70 16.90 9.81
C GLN A 516 4.46 18.34 9.34
N ALA A 517 5.49 19.05 8.90
CA ALA A 517 5.38 20.44 8.46
C ALA A 517 4.54 20.55 7.19
N GLU A 518 4.82 19.70 6.19
CA GLU A 518 4.07 19.62 4.94
C GLU A 518 2.64 19.11 5.17
N VAL A 519 2.44 18.13 6.04
CA VAL A 519 1.09 17.64 6.37
C VAL A 519 0.26 18.76 7.02
N LYS A 520 0.80 19.46 8.03
CA LYS A 520 0.12 20.58 8.69
C LYS A 520 -0.18 21.73 7.72
N ALA A 521 0.78 22.09 6.87
CA ALA A 521 0.60 23.13 5.86
C ALA A 521 -0.47 22.75 4.82
N HIS A 522 -0.50 21.48 4.40
CA HIS A 522 -1.51 20.99 3.47
C HIS A 522 -2.92 20.98 4.09
N VAL A 523 -3.05 20.60 5.37
CA VAL A 523 -4.31 20.74 6.10
C VAL A 523 -4.77 22.20 6.09
N GLY A 524 -3.86 23.16 6.32
CA GLY A 524 -4.16 24.59 6.15
C GLY A 524 -4.72 24.91 4.76
N PHE A 525 -4.09 24.43 3.70
CA PHE A 525 -4.58 24.60 2.33
C PHE A 525 -6.01 24.07 2.15
N VAL A 526 -6.30 22.85 2.62
CA VAL A 526 -7.63 22.23 2.56
C VAL A 526 -8.67 23.09 3.29
N LEU A 527 -8.29 23.68 4.42
CA LEU A 527 -9.11 24.59 5.23
C LEU A 527 -9.17 26.03 4.68
N GLY A 528 -8.54 26.31 3.53
CA GLY A 528 -8.54 27.63 2.89
C GLY A 528 -7.51 28.60 3.46
N THR A 529 -6.61 28.15 4.35
CA THR A 529 -5.52 28.95 4.89
C THR A 529 -4.22 28.68 4.11
N GLY A 530 -3.85 29.59 3.21
CA GLY A 530 -2.62 29.49 2.43
C GLY A 530 -2.71 28.68 1.13
N GLY A 531 -1.53 28.36 0.58
CA GLY A 531 -1.34 27.61 -0.67
C GLY A 531 -1.02 26.14 -0.43
N ASP A 532 -1.18 25.31 -1.46
CA ASP A 532 -0.85 23.88 -1.40
C ASP A 532 0.66 23.66 -1.27
N VAL A 533 1.04 22.47 -0.83
CA VAL A 533 2.43 22.06 -0.66
C VAL A 533 3.08 21.59 -1.97
N PRO A 534 4.40 21.83 -2.15
CA PRO A 534 5.16 21.28 -3.27
C PRO A 534 5.09 19.74 -3.35
N ALA A 535 5.42 19.20 -4.52
CA ALA A 535 5.60 17.76 -4.74
C ALA A 535 6.94 17.29 -4.18
N GLN A 536 7.16 17.55 -2.90
CA GLN A 536 8.35 17.20 -2.15
C GLN A 536 7.98 17.12 -0.68
N CYS A 537 7.79 15.90 -0.19
CA CYS A 537 7.79 15.62 1.24
C CYS A 537 9.22 15.68 1.80
N ALA A 538 9.33 15.72 3.12
CA ALA A 538 10.60 15.65 3.83
C ALA A 538 11.60 16.74 3.43
N ALA A 539 11.13 17.97 3.22
CA ALA A 539 12.01 19.10 2.93
C ALA A 539 13.02 19.32 4.09
N ALA A 540 12.62 18.95 5.32
CA ALA A 540 13.49 18.95 6.50
C ALA A 540 14.72 18.02 6.36
N ALA A 541 14.71 17.03 5.46
CA ALA A 541 15.89 16.22 5.15
C ALA A 541 16.94 16.98 4.31
N GLY A 542 16.65 18.21 3.87
CA GLY A 542 17.58 19.06 3.10
C GLY A 542 17.86 18.55 1.68
N SER A 543 17.11 17.57 1.17
CA SER A 543 17.29 17.03 -0.17
C SER A 543 15.99 16.43 -0.72
N ALA A 544 15.91 16.29 -2.05
CA ALA A 544 14.80 15.59 -2.71
C ALA A 544 14.91 14.05 -2.64
N ARG A 545 15.90 13.51 -1.92
CA ARG A 545 16.15 12.06 -1.82
C ARG A 545 15.00 11.29 -1.15
N LEU A 546 14.20 11.98 -0.34
CA LEU A 546 13.00 11.46 0.34
C LEU A 546 11.74 12.20 -0.13
N ALA A 547 11.62 12.56 -1.41
CA ALA A 547 10.56 13.45 -1.93
C ALA A 547 9.11 12.96 -1.74
N ASN A 548 8.88 11.71 -1.33
CA ASN A 548 7.57 11.20 -0.90
C ASN A 548 7.55 10.70 0.55
N GLY A 549 8.55 11.07 1.36
CA GLY A 549 8.73 10.59 2.72
C GLY A 549 9.65 9.36 2.80
N MET A 550 9.71 8.77 3.99
CA MET A 550 10.44 7.54 4.27
C MET A 550 9.50 6.47 4.83
N GLN A 551 9.92 5.21 4.75
CA GLN A 551 9.19 4.10 5.34
C GLN A 551 10.02 3.37 6.40
N ILE A 552 9.34 2.79 7.38
CA ILE A 552 9.98 2.18 8.57
C ILE A 552 9.52 0.74 8.81
N PHE A 553 9.18 0.04 7.72
CA PHE A 553 8.89 -1.39 7.72
C PHE A 553 9.50 -2.08 6.49
N PRO A 554 9.74 -3.41 6.56
CA PRO A 554 10.59 -4.13 5.60
C PRO A 554 10.11 -4.09 4.15
N GLY A 555 11.04 -4.29 3.20
CA GLY A 555 10.74 -4.40 1.78
C GLY A 555 11.71 -3.70 0.82
N SER A 556 12.91 -3.32 1.26
CA SER A 556 13.91 -2.71 0.36
C SER A 556 15.34 -3.09 0.73
N VAL A 557 16.21 -3.06 -0.28
CA VAL A 557 17.65 -3.24 -0.11
C VAL A 557 18.43 -2.25 -0.99
N PRO A 558 19.60 -1.77 -0.52
CA PRO A 558 20.52 -0.99 -1.33
C PRO A 558 21.21 -1.87 -2.38
N ILE A 559 21.49 -1.29 -3.54
CA ILE A 559 22.15 -1.94 -4.69
C ILE A 559 23.59 -1.45 -4.77
N TYR A 560 24.53 -2.38 -4.93
CA TYR A 560 25.96 -2.08 -4.99
C TYR A 560 26.61 -2.57 -6.29
N ARG A 561 27.60 -1.81 -6.77
CA ARG A 561 28.60 -2.23 -7.75
C ARG A 561 29.95 -2.29 -7.04
N GLY A 562 30.38 -3.50 -6.67
CA GLY A 562 31.49 -3.68 -5.75
C GLY A 562 31.21 -2.99 -4.41
N ALA A 563 32.07 -2.05 -4.01
CA ALA A 563 31.88 -1.28 -2.78
C ALA A 563 30.97 -0.04 -2.94
N THR A 564 30.66 0.36 -4.18
CA THR A 564 29.94 1.61 -4.48
C THR A 564 28.44 1.40 -4.42
N LEU A 565 27.74 2.19 -3.60
CA LEU A 565 26.27 2.28 -3.64
C LEU A 565 25.85 2.91 -4.97
N VAL A 566 24.94 2.27 -5.70
CA VAL A 566 24.48 2.74 -7.02
C VAL A 566 22.97 3.01 -7.08
N GLY A 567 22.23 2.64 -6.04
CA GLY A 567 20.78 2.86 -5.95
C GLY A 567 20.14 1.95 -4.92
N ALA A 568 18.82 1.77 -5.00
CA ALA A 568 18.09 0.80 -4.19
C ALA A 568 16.83 0.31 -4.92
N ILE A 569 16.35 -0.87 -4.51
CA ILE A 569 15.04 -1.40 -4.93
C ILE A 569 14.12 -1.48 -3.71
N GLY A 570 12.85 -1.13 -3.91
CA GLY A 570 11.81 -1.22 -2.89
C GLY A 570 10.58 -1.91 -3.43
N ILE A 571 9.95 -2.72 -2.58
CA ILE A 571 8.84 -3.61 -2.89
C ILE A 571 7.74 -3.40 -1.84
N SER A 572 6.48 -3.33 -2.29
CA SER A 572 5.36 -3.21 -1.36
C SER A 572 4.06 -3.76 -1.94
N GLY A 573 3.37 -4.61 -1.18
CA GLY A 573 1.96 -4.90 -1.44
C GLY A 573 1.37 -6.09 -0.69
N ASP A 574 2.13 -7.16 -0.51
CA ASP A 574 1.67 -8.37 0.16
C ASP A 574 2.21 -8.38 1.62
N GLY A 575 2.75 -9.49 2.11
CA GLY A 575 3.44 -9.49 3.41
C GLY A 575 4.82 -8.85 3.39
N ILE A 576 5.25 -8.29 4.53
CA ILE A 576 6.54 -7.60 4.68
C ILE A 576 7.75 -8.51 4.43
N ASP A 577 7.62 -9.81 4.70
CA ASP A 577 8.68 -10.79 4.44
C ASP A 577 8.72 -11.18 2.96
N GLN A 578 7.57 -11.22 2.27
CA GLN A 578 7.51 -11.35 0.81
C GLN A 578 8.16 -10.14 0.15
N ASP A 579 7.88 -8.92 0.62
CA ASP A 579 8.49 -7.71 0.10
C ASP A 579 10.03 -7.75 0.23
N ASP A 580 10.55 -8.09 1.42
CA ASP A 580 11.99 -8.23 1.67
C ASP A 580 12.63 -9.28 0.77
N MET A 581 12.03 -10.47 0.72
CA MET A 581 12.51 -11.58 -0.11
C MET A 581 12.56 -11.17 -1.57
N THR A 582 11.50 -10.53 -2.09
CA THR A 582 11.45 -10.08 -3.48
C THR A 582 12.50 -9.01 -3.78
N ALA A 583 12.71 -8.05 -2.89
CA ALA A 583 13.73 -7.02 -3.05
C ALA A 583 15.14 -7.64 -3.09
N PHE A 584 15.42 -8.51 -2.13
CA PHE A 584 16.74 -9.10 -1.92
C PHE A 584 17.12 -10.14 -2.98
N LEU A 585 16.20 -11.07 -3.27
CA LEU A 585 16.43 -12.10 -4.30
C LEU A 585 16.38 -11.52 -5.71
N GLY A 586 15.51 -10.52 -5.95
CA GLY A 586 15.50 -9.79 -7.23
C GLY A 586 16.85 -9.12 -7.49
N THR A 587 17.40 -8.44 -6.49
CA THR A 587 18.75 -7.83 -6.57
C THR A 587 19.84 -8.87 -6.76
N ASN A 588 19.80 -9.97 -6.00
CA ASN A 588 20.76 -11.07 -6.15
C ASN A 588 20.74 -11.65 -7.57
N ASN A 589 19.56 -12.00 -8.08
CA ASN A 589 19.42 -12.64 -9.39
C ASN A 589 19.78 -11.70 -10.53
N ALA A 590 19.46 -10.40 -10.40
CA ALA A 590 19.93 -9.39 -11.34
C ALA A 590 21.47 -9.30 -11.34
N GLY A 591 22.09 -9.40 -10.16
CA GLY A 591 23.53 -9.44 -10.03
C GLY A 591 24.16 -10.67 -10.67
N VAL A 592 23.57 -11.86 -10.50
CA VAL A 592 23.98 -13.09 -11.20
C VAL A 592 23.85 -12.94 -12.72
N ARG A 593 22.75 -12.35 -13.19
CA ARG A 593 22.48 -12.13 -14.62
C ARG A 593 23.46 -11.16 -15.27
N LEU A 594 23.79 -10.06 -14.58
CA LEU A 594 24.58 -8.97 -15.14
C LEU A 594 26.08 -9.11 -14.86
N GLY A 595 26.46 -9.68 -13.72
CA GLY A 595 27.84 -9.76 -13.24
C GLY A 595 28.46 -8.43 -12.78
N THR A 596 27.70 -7.34 -12.75
CA THR A 596 28.21 -5.96 -12.53
C THR A 596 27.59 -5.23 -11.34
N LEU A 597 26.57 -5.79 -10.70
CA LEU A 597 25.92 -5.25 -9.51
C LEU A 597 25.42 -6.38 -8.61
N GLY A 598 24.93 -6.07 -7.42
CA GLY A 598 24.29 -7.04 -6.56
C GLY A 598 23.93 -6.49 -5.19
N ASN A 599 23.61 -7.38 -4.27
CA ASN A 599 23.40 -7.04 -2.86
C ASN A 599 24.67 -6.44 -2.24
N ALA A 600 24.50 -5.72 -1.14
CA ALA A 600 25.62 -5.32 -0.30
C ALA A 600 26.44 -6.54 0.14
N ASP A 601 27.76 -6.35 0.24
CA ASP A 601 28.69 -7.33 0.82
C ASP A 601 28.21 -7.71 2.25
N PRO A 602 28.09 -9.00 2.60
CA PRO A 602 27.69 -9.45 3.94
C PRO A 602 28.50 -8.85 5.11
N ALA A 603 29.74 -8.42 4.88
CA ALA A 603 30.57 -7.76 5.88
C ALA A 603 30.18 -6.29 6.14
N ARG A 604 29.39 -5.68 5.25
CA ARG A 604 28.93 -4.29 5.33
C ARG A 604 27.43 -4.14 5.55
N ARG A 605 26.68 -5.23 5.71
CA ARG A 605 25.25 -5.18 5.96
C ARG A 605 24.97 -4.72 7.40
N SER A 606 23.86 -4.02 7.59
CA SER A 606 23.44 -3.50 8.90
C SER A 606 23.31 -4.60 9.95
N ASP A 607 23.08 -5.86 9.56
CA ASP A 607 23.08 -6.98 10.50
C ASP A 607 24.46 -7.26 11.10
N ARG A 608 25.54 -6.58 10.72
CA ARG A 608 26.82 -6.63 11.46
C ARG A 608 26.90 -5.63 12.61
N ILE A 609 25.92 -4.73 12.72
CA ILE A 609 25.85 -3.71 13.76
C ILE A 609 25.25 -4.33 15.03
N GLN A 610 25.95 -4.17 16.15
CA GLN A 610 25.47 -4.44 17.50
C GLN A 610 25.33 -3.13 18.26
N LEU A 611 24.19 -2.93 18.91
CA LEU A 611 23.87 -1.75 19.69
C LEU A 611 23.62 -2.13 21.13
N GLN A 612 24.28 -1.43 22.05
CA GLN A 612 23.97 -1.55 23.46
C GLN A 612 22.67 -0.82 23.74
N VAL A 613 21.65 -1.53 24.25
CA VAL A 613 20.34 -0.99 24.57
C VAL A 613 20.01 -1.37 26.00
N GLY A 614 20.11 -0.39 26.92
CA GLY A 614 20.03 -0.67 28.35
C GLY A 614 21.02 -1.77 28.74
N ALA A 615 20.50 -2.88 29.26
CA ALA A 615 21.29 -4.03 29.70
C ALA A 615 21.55 -5.09 28.60
N VAL A 616 20.92 -4.98 27.43
CA VAL A 616 21.03 -5.97 26.35
C VAL A 616 21.85 -5.44 25.17
N SER A 617 22.38 -6.35 24.36
CA SER A 617 23.03 -6.03 23.08
C SER A 617 22.12 -6.46 21.93
N ALA A 618 21.58 -5.49 21.21
CA ALA A 618 20.68 -5.68 20.08
C ALA A 618 21.46 -5.79 18.76
N ARG A 619 21.21 -6.83 17.98
CA ARG A 619 21.72 -6.94 16.60
C ARG A 619 20.65 -6.44 15.64
N LEU A 620 20.99 -5.52 14.73
CA LEU A 620 20.06 -5.11 13.69
C LEU A 620 19.78 -6.27 12.74
N ARG A 621 18.62 -6.26 12.08
CA ARG A 621 18.28 -7.20 11.01
C ARG A 621 18.62 -6.58 9.65
N TYR A 622 18.73 -7.41 8.62
CA TYR A 622 18.92 -6.95 7.23
C TYR A 622 17.71 -7.33 6.37
N VAL A 623 17.43 -8.62 6.19
CA VAL A 623 16.22 -9.09 5.51
C VAL A 623 15.64 -10.28 6.24
N ASN A 624 14.35 -10.54 6.07
CA ASN A 624 13.72 -11.79 6.48
C ASN A 624 13.00 -12.40 5.27
N CYS A 625 13.07 -13.73 5.13
CA CYS A 625 12.40 -14.44 4.05
C CYS A 625 11.41 -15.44 4.64
N PRO A 626 10.19 -15.54 4.09
CA PRO A 626 9.13 -16.31 4.70
C PRO A 626 9.41 -17.80 4.63
N PHE A 627 8.83 -18.56 5.56
CA PHE A 627 8.81 -20.02 5.50
C PHE A 627 7.95 -20.51 4.33
N ALA A 628 8.39 -21.57 3.66
CA ALA A 628 7.77 -22.09 2.44
C ALA A 628 7.40 -20.97 1.44
N PRO A 629 8.40 -20.19 1.00
CA PRO A 629 8.19 -18.91 0.32
C PRO A 629 7.61 -19.05 -1.08
N PHE A 630 7.89 -20.15 -1.77
CA PHE A 630 7.56 -20.33 -3.19
C PHE A 630 6.47 -21.39 -3.39
N LEU A 631 5.54 -21.08 -4.30
CA LEU A 631 4.46 -21.98 -4.68
C LEU A 631 5.00 -23.19 -5.44
N GLY A 632 4.46 -24.37 -5.13
CA GLY A 632 4.79 -25.61 -5.83
C GLY A 632 6.21 -26.12 -5.57
N THR A 633 6.92 -25.59 -4.56
CA THR A 633 8.25 -26.05 -4.16
C THR A 633 8.30 -26.33 -2.67
N SER A 634 9.30 -27.11 -2.24
CA SER A 634 9.62 -27.33 -0.82
C SER A 634 10.86 -26.57 -0.35
N GLU A 635 11.35 -25.61 -1.14
CA GLU A 635 12.53 -24.82 -0.80
C GLU A 635 12.30 -24.01 0.49
N GLN A 636 13.36 -23.86 1.29
CA GLN A 636 13.38 -23.11 2.55
C GLN A 636 14.66 -22.29 2.62
N ASN A 637 14.72 -21.31 3.52
CA ASN A 637 15.91 -20.48 3.75
C ASN A 637 16.48 -19.89 2.46
N VAL A 638 15.60 -19.50 1.53
CA VAL A 638 15.96 -19.16 0.13
C VAL A 638 16.89 -17.94 0.01
N CYS A 639 17.05 -17.17 1.09
CA CYS A 639 17.92 -16.00 1.17
C CYS A 639 19.28 -16.30 1.82
N GLU A 640 19.46 -17.48 2.41
CA GLU A 640 20.73 -17.86 3.04
C GLU A 640 21.85 -17.99 1.99
N GLY A 641 23.03 -17.46 2.32
CA GLY A 641 24.21 -17.49 1.44
C GLY A 641 24.21 -16.50 0.27
N LYS A 642 23.25 -15.56 0.21
CA LYS A 642 23.12 -14.53 -0.84
C LYS A 642 23.42 -13.11 -0.35
#